data_AF-A0A971XWH1-F1
#
_entry.id   AF-A0A971XWH1-F1
#
_cell.length_a   1.000
_cell.length_b   1.000
_cell.length_c   1.000
_cell.angle_alpha   90.00
_cell.angle_beta   90.00
_cell.angle_gamma   90.00
#
_symmetry.space_group_name_H-M   'P 1'
#
loop_
_entity.id
_entity.type
_entity.pdbx_description
1 polymer ?
#
loop_
_entity_poly.entity_id
_entity_poly.type
_entity_poly.pdbx_seq_one_letter_code
_entity_poly.pdbx_strand_id
1 'polypeptide(L)'
;MNGGEQKKAGLDKLNLGDLQGRIEEVFMPGGAISQRLEGYEERPGQLLMAKTVARALWEGRAALIEAGTGTGKSLAYLVPASYWTSLSRERVIVSTNTINLQEQLINKDVPFLQSVIDTDLQVAVIKGWSNYLCLYRFQTLGQHGQVSLWTKREEEELAALAEWLTRCKTGSRSEIDFPLSEETWWEICAESDVCLRARCPYIKDCFYFKERKQAFEADIIIVNHHLLFADLAVRQVMGFDTKRSVLPPYRYIILDEAHHVEDVATEHFGLSLSKVGVSRLLGRLQRIKQGRTVGLLHQIQAVLETAPGMQESRAQAALVELTGEVIPELQRSQTACSIFFDRAADLIKGDGGERTAPLWPTPGGIQLWPVLSEESRAFLTSLKDLERVLRSFRDRLSAAEGEKWDIFKAELGALENRISQSRSILEFMSGEPPSDYVYWGELSGRRSEPSLHAAPIEVAEVLRQGVYRNLAAVVLTSATLAIDRRFDHIRRRLGLDGIDIIQDNCLGQPPLEELIASPFDYRRQVLLCIPTDIGEPKYGQYGSDLAEYVKDVLLATSGRAFVLFTSYRLLREVYQYCCEPLAEAGIRALCQGTTARSLLLEHFRKDTRSVLFGTSSFWEGVDVPGEALSCVILTKLPFQVPDHPVVASRIRRLEETGRNPFVEYMVPQAVIRFKQGFGRLIRRTSDHGVIVVCDSRLLGKSYGETFLRSIPECSTTIRPRRETLSSIVQWLTGS
;
A
#
# COMPACT_ATOMS: atom_id res chain seq x y z
N MET A 1 -24.71 18.69 -32.64
CA MET A 1 -23.77 19.73 -32.21
C MET A 1 -24.43 20.88 -31.42
N ASN A 2 -25.75 20.91 -31.15
CA ASN A 2 -26.38 22.03 -30.41
C ASN A 2 -26.66 21.78 -28.91
N GLY A 3 -26.13 20.70 -28.31
CA GLY A 3 -26.32 20.41 -26.87
C GLY A 3 -25.19 20.87 -25.95
N GLY A 4 -24.04 21.27 -26.52
CA GLY A 4 -22.84 21.66 -25.79
C GLY A 4 -22.78 23.15 -25.44
N GLU A 5 -23.25 24.03 -26.33
CA GLU A 5 -23.20 25.49 -26.14
C GLU A 5 -24.24 26.02 -25.16
N GLN A 6 -25.43 25.42 -25.07
CA GLN A 6 -26.44 25.81 -24.07
C GLN A 6 -26.12 25.33 -22.64
N LYS A 7 -25.20 24.37 -22.46
CA LYS A 7 -24.87 23.77 -21.15
C LYS A 7 -23.59 24.32 -20.52
N LYS A 8 -22.70 24.96 -21.29
CA LYS A 8 -21.59 25.77 -20.73
C LYS A 8 -22.10 26.98 -19.94
N ALA A 9 -23.27 27.51 -20.30
CA ALA A 9 -23.92 28.64 -19.61
C ALA A 9 -24.41 28.35 -18.18
N GLY A 10 -24.39 27.09 -17.71
CA GLY A 10 -24.80 26.71 -16.35
C GLY A 10 -23.71 26.88 -15.29
N LEU A 11 -22.42 26.75 -15.67
CA LEU A 11 -21.28 27.01 -14.79
C LEU A 11 -21.09 28.52 -14.55
N ASP A 12 -21.45 29.36 -15.51
CA ASP A 12 -21.34 30.83 -15.40
C ASP A 12 -22.34 31.46 -14.39
N LYS A 13 -23.26 30.67 -13.79
CA LYS A 13 -24.26 31.15 -12.82
C LYS A 13 -24.06 30.66 -11.40
N LEU A 14 -23.26 29.62 -11.17
CA LEU A 14 -23.01 29.08 -9.83
C LEU A 14 -21.67 29.57 -9.33
N ASN A 15 -21.62 30.03 -8.08
CA ASN A 15 -20.39 30.44 -7.42
C ASN A 15 -20.02 29.44 -6.30
N LEU A 16 -18.81 29.61 -5.73
CA LEU A 16 -18.34 28.78 -4.61
C LEU A 16 -19.30 28.82 -3.41
N GLY A 17 -19.95 29.95 -3.14
CA GLY A 17 -20.93 30.10 -2.07
C GLY A 17 -22.16 29.23 -2.28
N ASP A 18 -22.67 29.11 -3.51
CA ASP A 18 -23.80 28.22 -3.82
C ASP A 18 -23.43 26.75 -3.60
N LEU A 19 -22.21 26.34 -4.01
CA LEU A 19 -21.69 25.00 -3.76
C LEU A 19 -21.55 24.72 -2.26
N GLN A 20 -20.98 25.66 -1.51
CA GLN A 20 -20.82 25.53 -0.06
C GLN A 20 -22.17 25.50 0.67
N GLY A 21 -23.18 26.24 0.19
CA GLY A 21 -24.55 26.21 0.71
C GLY A 21 -25.19 24.83 0.56
N ARG A 22 -25.09 24.21 -0.63
CA ARG A 22 -25.57 22.83 -0.84
C ARG A 22 -24.87 21.81 0.05
N ILE A 23 -23.57 21.96 0.25
CA ILE A 23 -22.81 21.11 1.16
C ILE A 23 -23.33 21.28 2.59
N GLU A 24 -23.58 22.51 3.03
CA GLU A 24 -24.11 22.81 4.35
C GLU A 24 -25.50 22.21 4.58
N GLU A 25 -26.39 22.28 3.59
CA GLU A 25 -27.72 21.63 3.64
C GLU A 25 -27.65 20.10 3.83
N VAL A 26 -26.60 19.45 3.32
CA VAL A 26 -26.39 18.00 3.49
C VAL A 26 -25.97 17.66 4.91
N PHE A 27 -25.13 18.49 5.53
CA PHE A 27 -24.55 18.25 6.86
C PHE A 27 -25.30 18.90 8.02
N MET A 28 -26.20 19.87 7.79
CA MET A 28 -26.90 20.54 8.89
C MET A 28 -27.85 19.58 9.63
N PRO A 29 -28.18 19.86 10.92
CA PRO A 29 -29.23 19.13 11.63
C PRO A 29 -30.54 19.14 10.84
N GLY A 30 -31.15 17.96 10.66
CA GLY A 30 -32.34 17.80 9.81
C GLY A 30 -32.08 17.79 8.30
N GLY A 31 -30.83 17.95 7.88
CA GLY A 31 -30.37 17.81 6.49
C GLY A 31 -30.34 16.37 6.00
N ALA A 32 -29.89 16.16 4.76
CA ALA A 32 -30.01 14.88 4.07
C ALA A 32 -29.31 13.71 4.80
N ILE A 33 -28.11 13.93 5.35
CA ILE A 33 -27.40 12.92 6.15
C ILE A 33 -28.16 12.63 7.44
N SER A 34 -28.60 13.68 8.15
CA SER A 34 -29.32 13.57 9.42
C SER A 34 -30.61 12.77 9.30
N GLN A 35 -31.28 12.83 8.15
CA GLN A 35 -32.54 12.11 7.91
C GLN A 35 -32.36 10.60 7.69
N ARG A 36 -31.17 10.15 7.28
CA ARG A 36 -30.91 8.75 6.94
C ARG A 36 -29.89 8.05 7.83
N LEU A 37 -29.06 8.80 8.55
CA LEU A 37 -28.10 8.26 9.49
C LEU A 37 -28.70 8.24 10.89
N GLU A 38 -29.05 7.04 11.36
CA GLU A 38 -29.49 6.84 12.73
C GLU A 38 -28.38 7.24 13.72
N GLY A 39 -28.73 8.06 14.72
CA GLY A 39 -27.74 8.61 15.65
C GLY A 39 -26.80 9.66 15.03
N TYR A 40 -27.25 10.38 13.99
CA TYR A 40 -26.49 11.51 13.46
C TYR A 40 -26.18 12.55 14.54
N GLU A 41 -24.92 12.96 14.59
CA GLU A 41 -24.45 14.06 15.41
C GLU A 41 -23.81 15.11 14.50
N GLU A 42 -24.21 16.35 14.65
CA GLU A 42 -23.59 17.46 13.93
C GLU A 42 -22.13 17.60 14.37
N ARG A 43 -21.23 17.66 13.38
CA ARG A 43 -19.80 17.83 13.60
C ARG A 43 -19.33 19.06 12.82
N PRO A 44 -19.14 20.22 13.48
CA PRO A 44 -18.70 21.45 12.81
C PRO A 44 -17.40 21.26 12.03
N GLY A 45 -16.47 20.45 12.55
CA GLY A 45 -15.23 20.09 11.87
C GLY A 45 -15.45 19.31 10.56
N GLN A 46 -16.51 18.51 10.46
CA GLN A 46 -16.84 17.78 9.24
C GLN A 46 -17.27 18.75 8.13
N LEU A 47 -18.11 19.73 8.47
CA LEU A 47 -18.55 20.77 7.54
C LEU A 47 -17.39 21.68 7.12
N LEU A 48 -16.52 22.07 8.06
CA LEU A 48 -15.32 22.84 7.77
C LEU A 48 -14.43 22.12 6.76
N MET A 49 -14.13 20.84 7.00
CA MET A 49 -13.38 20.01 6.04
C MET A 49 -14.05 20.02 4.66
N ALA A 50 -15.36 19.81 4.59
CA ALA A 50 -16.09 19.76 3.32
C ALA A 50 -16.04 21.09 2.57
N LYS A 51 -16.16 22.22 3.27
CA LYS A 51 -16.02 23.58 2.70
C LYS A 51 -14.59 23.82 2.19
N THR A 52 -13.57 23.38 2.90
CA THR A 52 -12.16 23.50 2.47
C THR A 52 -11.86 22.63 1.25
N VAL A 53 -12.39 21.39 1.20
CA VAL A 53 -12.29 20.52 0.01
C VAL A 53 -12.98 21.17 -1.19
N ALA A 54 -14.21 21.66 -1.04
CA ALA A 54 -14.93 22.34 -2.11
C ALA A 54 -14.16 23.55 -2.65
N ARG A 55 -13.59 24.35 -1.75
CA ARG A 55 -12.75 25.50 -2.10
C ARG A 55 -11.50 25.07 -2.88
N ALA A 56 -10.81 24.01 -2.45
CA ALA A 56 -9.63 23.50 -3.14
C ALA A 56 -9.94 23.05 -4.58
N LEU A 57 -11.05 22.32 -4.76
CA LEU A 57 -11.52 21.88 -6.08
C LEU A 57 -11.92 23.07 -6.96
N TRP A 58 -12.62 24.06 -6.39
CA TRP A 58 -13.11 25.23 -7.11
C TRP A 58 -12.02 26.22 -7.51
N GLU A 59 -11.12 26.57 -6.59
CA GLU A 59 -10.03 27.53 -6.83
C GLU A 59 -8.84 26.90 -7.56
N GLY A 60 -8.81 25.58 -7.69
CA GLY A 60 -7.69 24.85 -8.28
C GLY A 60 -6.42 24.89 -7.43
N ARG A 61 -6.51 24.39 -6.18
CA ARG A 61 -5.43 24.51 -5.18
C ARG A 61 -5.02 23.17 -4.60
N ALA A 62 -3.82 23.16 -4.02
CA ALA A 62 -3.46 22.15 -3.04
C ALA A 62 -4.20 22.42 -1.71
N ALA A 63 -4.58 21.38 -0.98
CA ALA A 63 -5.09 21.49 0.38
C ALA A 63 -4.48 20.42 1.29
N LEU A 64 -4.00 20.81 2.46
CA LEU A 64 -3.49 19.97 3.53
C LEU A 64 -4.48 20.02 4.69
N ILE A 65 -5.21 18.94 4.92
CA ILE A 65 -6.29 18.88 5.92
C ILE A 65 -5.97 17.78 6.93
N GLU A 66 -5.55 18.16 8.13
CA GLU A 66 -5.52 17.21 9.25
C GLU A 66 -6.90 17.19 9.90
N ALA A 67 -7.57 16.04 9.87
CA ALA A 67 -8.87 15.85 10.49
C ALA A 67 -8.83 14.70 11.50
N GLY A 68 -9.06 15.01 12.78
CA GLY A 68 -9.02 14.03 13.86
C GLY A 68 -9.92 12.81 13.62
N THR A 69 -9.61 11.68 14.26
CA THR A 69 -10.43 10.47 14.17
C THR A 69 -11.87 10.76 14.58
N GLY A 70 -12.85 10.16 13.90
CA GLY A 70 -14.27 10.40 14.17
C GLY A 70 -14.86 11.64 13.49
N THR A 71 -14.07 12.52 12.88
CA THR A 71 -14.59 13.71 12.14
C THR A 71 -15.53 13.33 10.98
N GLY A 72 -15.45 12.11 10.46
CA GLY A 72 -16.24 11.68 9.30
C GLY A 72 -15.61 12.13 7.97
N LYS A 73 -14.28 11.98 7.88
CA LYS A 73 -13.43 12.38 6.74
C LYS A 73 -13.97 11.92 5.39
N SER A 74 -14.38 10.65 5.29
CA SER A 74 -14.89 10.06 4.04
C SER A 74 -16.01 10.90 3.43
N LEU A 75 -17.07 11.17 4.20
CA LEU A 75 -18.18 11.98 3.71
C LEU A 75 -17.76 13.44 3.49
N ALA A 76 -16.88 13.97 4.35
CA ALA A 76 -16.41 15.34 4.24
C ALA A 76 -15.65 15.61 2.93
N TYR A 77 -14.97 14.63 2.34
CA TYR A 77 -14.37 14.80 1.01
C TYR A 77 -15.23 14.27 -0.14
N LEU A 78 -16.08 13.27 0.09
CA LEU A 78 -16.94 12.70 -0.96
C LEU A 78 -18.12 13.59 -1.33
N VAL A 79 -18.77 14.24 -0.36
CA VAL A 79 -19.89 15.16 -0.62
C VAL A 79 -19.46 16.32 -1.54
N PRO A 80 -18.43 17.13 -1.21
CA PRO A 80 -17.98 18.18 -2.11
C PRO A 80 -17.45 17.64 -3.45
N ALA A 81 -16.79 16.49 -3.48
CA ALA A 81 -16.36 15.86 -4.73
C ALA A 81 -17.56 15.50 -5.64
N SER A 82 -18.65 14.97 -5.07
CA SER A 82 -19.84 14.59 -5.83
C SER A 82 -20.56 15.79 -6.46
N TYR A 83 -20.65 16.90 -5.73
CA TYR A 83 -21.18 18.14 -6.29
C TYR A 83 -20.23 18.74 -7.33
N TRP A 84 -18.92 18.71 -7.06
CA TRP A 84 -17.91 19.18 -8.00
C TRP A 84 -17.97 18.43 -9.34
N THR A 85 -18.00 17.10 -9.32
CA THR A 85 -18.10 16.29 -10.55
C THR A 85 -19.40 16.56 -11.29
N SER A 86 -20.52 16.70 -10.57
CA SER A 86 -21.81 17.04 -11.18
C SER A 86 -21.82 18.41 -11.86
N LEU A 87 -21.12 19.40 -11.30
CA LEU A 87 -21.08 20.78 -11.80
C LEU A 87 -20.07 20.94 -12.95
N SER A 88 -18.83 20.48 -12.74
CA SER A 88 -17.72 20.64 -13.67
C SER A 88 -17.72 19.60 -14.80
N ARG A 89 -18.35 18.44 -14.57
CA ARG A 89 -18.21 17.21 -15.41
C ARG A 89 -16.78 16.70 -15.50
N GLU A 90 -15.92 17.15 -14.58
CA GLU A 90 -14.56 16.68 -14.43
C GLU A 90 -14.51 15.58 -13.37
N ARG A 91 -13.68 14.58 -13.64
CA ARG A 91 -13.53 13.41 -12.77
C ARG A 91 -12.62 13.70 -11.59
N VAL A 92 -12.97 13.11 -10.45
CA VAL A 92 -12.15 13.12 -9.22
C VAL A 92 -11.61 11.72 -8.93
N ILE A 93 -10.30 11.63 -8.67
CA ILE A 93 -9.69 10.41 -8.14
C ILE A 93 -9.63 10.50 -6.62
N VAL A 94 -10.15 9.48 -5.93
CA VAL A 94 -9.96 9.30 -4.49
C VAL A 94 -8.98 8.16 -4.28
N SER A 95 -7.86 8.45 -3.65
CA SER A 95 -6.79 7.48 -3.40
C SER A 95 -6.68 7.22 -1.90
N THR A 96 -6.69 5.95 -1.50
CA THR A 96 -6.50 5.54 -0.10
C THR A 96 -5.23 4.71 0.05
N ASN A 97 -4.71 4.56 1.26
CA ASN A 97 -3.50 3.77 1.46
C ASN A 97 -3.69 2.25 1.19
N THR A 98 -4.83 1.68 1.56
CA THR A 98 -5.03 0.21 1.53
C THR A 98 -6.30 -0.22 0.81
N ILE A 99 -6.30 -1.43 0.26
CA ILE A 99 -7.49 -2.02 -0.39
C ILE A 99 -8.66 -2.12 0.60
N ASN A 100 -8.41 -2.42 1.88
CA ASN A 100 -9.46 -2.47 2.90
C ASN A 100 -10.18 -1.12 3.07
N LEU A 101 -9.45 0.00 2.97
CA LEU A 101 -10.07 1.33 3.01
C LEU A 101 -10.90 1.60 1.75
N GLN A 102 -10.44 1.16 0.58
CA GLN A 102 -11.25 1.24 -0.66
C GLN A 102 -12.55 0.44 -0.53
N GLU A 103 -12.47 -0.78 0.02
CA GLU A 103 -13.64 -1.63 0.25
C GLU A 103 -14.63 -0.98 1.23
N GLN A 104 -14.12 -0.31 2.26
CA GLN A 104 -14.97 0.46 3.18
C GLN A 104 -15.69 1.60 2.43
N LEU A 105 -14.98 2.34 1.59
CA LEU A 105 -15.59 3.42 0.83
C LEU A 105 -16.67 2.90 -0.12
N ILE A 106 -16.37 1.90 -0.95
CA ILE A 106 -17.30 1.46 -2.00
C ILE A 106 -18.49 0.64 -1.47
N ASN A 107 -18.32 -0.11 -0.37
CA ASN A 107 -19.39 -0.96 0.17
C ASN A 107 -20.24 -0.27 1.25
N LYS A 108 -19.75 0.82 1.86
CA LYS A 108 -20.44 1.50 2.96
C LYS A 108 -20.63 3.00 2.71
N ASP A 109 -19.55 3.76 2.57
CA ASP A 109 -19.62 5.22 2.54
C ASP A 109 -20.26 5.75 1.26
N VAL A 110 -19.95 5.16 0.10
CA VAL A 110 -20.49 5.53 -1.22
C VAL A 110 -21.98 5.17 -1.36
N PRO A 111 -22.46 3.95 -1.04
CA PRO A 111 -23.88 3.65 -1.08
C PRO A 111 -24.70 4.55 -0.15
N PHE A 112 -24.15 4.87 1.03
CA PHE A 112 -24.78 5.82 1.93
C PHE A 112 -24.83 7.22 1.31
N LEU A 113 -23.73 7.71 0.75
CA LEU A 113 -23.65 8.99 0.05
C LEU A 113 -24.68 9.08 -1.10
N GLN A 114 -24.71 8.09 -2.00
CA GLN A 114 -25.68 8.02 -3.11
C GLN A 114 -27.13 8.02 -2.63
N SER A 115 -27.37 7.60 -1.39
CA SER A 115 -28.70 7.63 -0.79
C SER A 115 -29.10 9.04 -0.32
N VAL A 116 -28.14 9.93 -0.03
CA VAL A 116 -28.40 11.26 0.55
C VAL A 116 -28.19 12.42 -0.42
N ILE A 117 -27.35 12.27 -1.44
CA ILE A 117 -27.11 13.31 -2.45
C ILE A 117 -28.21 13.32 -3.51
N ASP A 118 -28.44 14.49 -4.11
CA ASP A 118 -29.42 14.72 -5.18
C ASP A 118 -28.84 14.60 -6.59
N THR A 119 -27.62 14.08 -6.72
CA THR A 119 -26.91 13.91 -8.00
C THR A 119 -26.89 12.45 -8.46
N ASP A 120 -26.85 12.24 -9.79
CA ASP A 120 -26.69 10.91 -10.38
C ASP A 120 -25.20 10.49 -10.36
N LEU A 121 -24.66 10.33 -9.16
CA LEU A 121 -23.24 10.08 -8.94
C LEU A 121 -22.86 8.64 -9.31
N GLN A 122 -21.95 8.49 -10.27
CA GLN A 122 -21.34 7.20 -10.58
C GLN A 122 -19.96 7.07 -9.95
N VAL A 123 -19.76 6.02 -9.17
CA VAL A 123 -18.49 5.73 -8.50
C VAL A 123 -18.01 4.34 -8.90
N ALA A 124 -16.71 4.23 -9.23
CA ALA A 124 -16.07 2.96 -9.51
C ALA A 124 -14.82 2.78 -8.63
N VAL A 125 -14.45 1.52 -8.38
CA VAL A 125 -13.18 1.17 -7.75
C VAL A 125 -12.26 0.52 -8.79
N ILE A 126 -10.96 0.82 -8.75
CA ILE A 126 -9.96 0.11 -9.56
C ILE A 126 -8.86 -0.41 -8.64
N LYS A 127 -8.60 -1.72 -8.75
CA LYS A 127 -7.49 -2.40 -8.07
C LYS A 127 -6.40 -2.78 -9.07
N GLY A 128 -5.22 -3.17 -8.56
CA GLY A 128 -4.15 -3.71 -9.40
C GLY A 128 -4.54 -5.05 -10.04
N TRP A 129 -3.96 -5.37 -11.20
CA TRP A 129 -4.24 -6.58 -11.99
C TRP A 129 -4.30 -7.87 -11.18
N SER A 130 -3.32 -8.08 -10.28
CA SER A 130 -3.20 -9.28 -9.46
C SER A 130 -4.35 -9.47 -8.45
N ASN A 131 -5.24 -8.50 -8.31
CA ASN A 131 -6.44 -8.61 -7.48
C ASN A 131 -7.64 -9.21 -8.22
N TYR A 132 -7.51 -9.56 -9.50
CA TYR A 132 -8.60 -10.15 -10.29
C TYR A 132 -8.24 -11.54 -10.78
N LEU A 133 -9.23 -12.44 -10.81
CA LEU A 133 -9.09 -13.72 -11.47
C LEU A 133 -9.06 -13.53 -13.00
N CYS A 134 -8.15 -14.21 -13.69
CA CYS A 134 -8.13 -14.27 -15.15
C CYS A 134 -8.84 -15.54 -15.64
N LEU A 135 -10.02 -15.37 -16.25
CA LEU A 135 -10.83 -16.47 -16.77
C LEU A 135 -10.05 -17.34 -17.77
N TYR A 136 -9.27 -16.71 -18.65
CA TYR A 136 -8.43 -17.44 -19.60
C TYR A 136 -7.44 -18.35 -18.88
N ARG A 137 -6.66 -17.82 -17.93
CA ARG A 137 -5.67 -18.62 -17.18
C ARG A 137 -6.34 -19.75 -16.42
N PHE A 138 -7.44 -19.44 -15.71
CA PHE A 138 -8.20 -20.43 -14.94
C PHE A 138 -8.70 -21.60 -15.82
N GLN A 139 -9.23 -21.31 -17.01
CA GLN A 139 -9.73 -22.34 -17.93
C GLN A 139 -8.60 -23.14 -18.58
N THR A 140 -7.53 -22.47 -18.99
CA THR A 140 -6.32 -23.10 -19.57
C THR A 140 -5.65 -24.05 -18.57
N LEU A 141 -5.67 -23.70 -17.27
CA LEU A 141 -5.19 -24.57 -16.20
C LEU A 141 -5.98 -25.90 -16.12
N GLY A 142 -7.30 -25.86 -16.32
CA GLY A 142 -8.16 -27.05 -16.31
C GLY A 142 -8.07 -27.90 -17.58
N GLN A 143 -7.85 -27.30 -18.75
CA GLN A 143 -7.89 -28.00 -20.05
C GLN A 143 -6.62 -28.77 -20.41
N HIS A 144 -5.46 -28.38 -19.90
CA HIS A 144 -4.18 -28.97 -20.33
C HIS A 144 -3.75 -30.26 -19.60
N GLY A 145 -4.66 -30.95 -18.90
CA GLY A 145 -4.34 -32.23 -18.24
C GLY A 145 -3.26 -32.12 -17.16
N GLN A 146 -2.91 -30.91 -16.74
CA GLN A 146 -1.94 -30.65 -15.68
C GLN A 146 -2.48 -30.98 -14.30
N VAL A 147 -3.78 -31.32 -14.16
CA VAL A 147 -4.45 -31.74 -12.90
C VAL A 147 -3.63 -32.80 -12.14
N SER A 148 -2.94 -33.70 -12.85
CA SER A 148 -2.06 -34.72 -12.24
C SER A 148 -0.76 -34.19 -11.59
N LEU A 149 -0.43 -32.91 -11.71
CA LEU A 149 0.76 -32.26 -11.12
C LEU A 149 0.44 -31.41 -9.88
N TRP A 150 -0.82 -31.41 -9.46
CA TRP A 150 -1.31 -30.63 -8.34
C TRP A 150 -1.35 -31.51 -7.11
N THR A 151 -0.99 -30.93 -5.98
CA THR A 151 -1.26 -31.51 -4.68
C THR A 151 -2.77 -31.58 -4.48
N LYS A 152 -3.25 -32.56 -3.70
CA LYS A 152 -4.67 -32.67 -3.33
C LYS A 152 -5.26 -31.35 -2.81
N ARG A 153 -4.44 -30.56 -2.10
CA ARG A 153 -4.79 -29.24 -1.61
C ARG A 153 -5.06 -28.24 -2.74
N GLU A 154 -4.19 -28.18 -3.75
CA GLU A 154 -4.40 -27.26 -4.88
C GLU A 154 -5.64 -27.65 -5.70
N GLU A 155 -5.96 -28.96 -5.81
CA GLU A 155 -7.19 -29.43 -6.44
C GLU A 155 -8.44 -28.97 -5.68
N GLU A 156 -8.44 -29.09 -4.34
CA GLU A 156 -9.50 -28.58 -3.47
C GLU A 156 -9.66 -27.05 -3.59
N GLU A 157 -8.55 -26.31 -3.63
CA GLU A 157 -8.54 -24.85 -3.83
C GLU A 157 -9.13 -24.45 -5.20
N LEU A 158 -8.81 -25.19 -6.27
CA LEU A 158 -9.36 -24.94 -7.61
C LEU A 158 -10.85 -25.28 -7.72
N ALA A 159 -11.31 -26.35 -7.06
CA ALA A 159 -12.72 -26.70 -6.99
C ALA A 159 -13.53 -25.61 -6.25
N ALA A 160 -13.01 -25.12 -5.12
CA ALA A 160 -13.60 -24.01 -4.39
C ALA A 160 -13.64 -22.71 -5.22
N LEU A 161 -12.60 -22.44 -6.01
CA LEU A 161 -12.57 -21.33 -6.97
C LEU A 161 -13.61 -21.47 -8.08
N ALA A 162 -13.82 -22.69 -8.61
CA ALA A 162 -14.84 -22.94 -9.62
C ALA A 162 -16.26 -22.68 -9.07
N GLU A 163 -16.53 -23.13 -7.85
CA GLU A 163 -17.79 -22.84 -7.16
C GLU A 163 -17.95 -21.34 -6.90
N TRP A 164 -16.90 -20.68 -6.39
CA TRP A 164 -16.89 -19.24 -6.14
C TRP A 164 -17.15 -18.41 -7.39
N LEU A 165 -16.63 -18.83 -8.55
CA LEU A 165 -16.88 -18.14 -9.83
C LEU A 165 -18.36 -18.07 -10.21
N THR A 166 -19.19 -19.00 -9.73
CA THR A 166 -20.65 -18.98 -9.98
C THR A 166 -21.39 -17.92 -9.16
N ARG A 167 -20.80 -17.43 -8.06
CA ARG A 167 -21.41 -16.47 -7.12
C ARG A 167 -20.67 -15.14 -7.00
N CYS A 168 -19.44 -15.04 -7.49
CA CYS A 168 -18.65 -13.80 -7.45
C CYS A 168 -19.27 -12.72 -8.33
N LYS A 169 -19.11 -11.45 -7.95
CA LYS A 169 -19.61 -10.30 -8.72
C LYS A 169 -18.51 -9.66 -9.55
N THR A 170 -17.38 -9.39 -8.93
CA THR A 170 -16.26 -8.67 -9.55
C THR A 170 -15.07 -9.55 -9.90
N GLY A 171 -15.08 -10.82 -9.49
CA GLY A 171 -13.91 -11.70 -9.64
C GLY A 171 -12.69 -11.21 -8.86
N SER A 172 -12.89 -10.35 -7.85
CA SER A 172 -11.82 -9.79 -7.03
C SER A 172 -11.37 -10.74 -5.92
N ARG A 173 -10.07 -10.77 -5.62
CA ARG A 173 -9.50 -11.53 -4.50
C ARG A 173 -10.17 -11.18 -3.15
N SER A 174 -10.65 -9.95 -2.99
CA SER A 174 -11.32 -9.52 -1.75
C SER A 174 -12.70 -10.15 -1.53
N GLU A 175 -13.34 -10.71 -2.56
CA GLU A 175 -14.60 -11.45 -2.44
C GLU A 175 -14.39 -12.93 -2.05
N ILE A 176 -13.15 -13.39 -1.92
CA ILE A 176 -12.84 -14.78 -1.55
C ILE A 176 -12.98 -14.93 -0.03
N ASP A 177 -13.86 -15.84 0.38
CA ASP A 177 -14.22 -16.11 1.77
C ASP A 177 -13.71 -17.46 2.29
N PHE A 178 -12.88 -18.16 1.50
CA PHE A 178 -12.25 -19.43 1.86
C PHE A 178 -10.71 -19.34 1.83
N PRO A 179 -10.01 -20.24 2.54
CA PRO A 179 -8.55 -20.27 2.51
C PRO A 179 -8.02 -20.58 1.10
N LEU A 180 -7.25 -19.65 0.53
CA LEU A 180 -6.60 -19.81 -0.76
C LEU A 180 -5.12 -19.48 -0.66
N SER A 181 -4.25 -20.37 -1.14
CA SER A 181 -2.81 -20.10 -1.16
C SER A 181 -2.44 -18.99 -2.15
N GLU A 182 -1.39 -18.22 -1.82
CA GLU A 182 -0.81 -17.21 -2.73
C GLU A 182 -0.28 -17.86 -4.01
N GLU A 183 0.26 -19.07 -3.91
CA GLU A 183 0.80 -19.83 -5.04
C GLU A 183 -0.29 -20.17 -6.05
N THR A 184 -1.42 -20.74 -5.61
CA THR A 184 -2.57 -21.02 -6.48
C THR A 184 -3.10 -19.74 -7.11
N TRP A 185 -3.30 -18.68 -6.32
CA TRP A 185 -3.82 -17.42 -6.84
C TRP A 185 -2.94 -16.78 -7.91
N TRP A 186 -1.61 -16.80 -7.74
CA TRP A 186 -0.69 -16.27 -8.74
C TRP A 186 -0.71 -17.02 -10.06
N GLU A 187 -1.09 -18.30 -10.07
CA GLU A 187 -1.24 -19.08 -11.30
C GLU A 187 -2.49 -18.68 -12.10
N ILE A 188 -3.53 -18.13 -11.44
CA ILE A 188 -4.82 -17.79 -12.05
C ILE A 188 -5.12 -16.29 -12.16
N CYS A 189 -4.40 -15.42 -11.44
CA CYS A 189 -4.71 -13.99 -11.41
C CYS A 189 -4.38 -13.27 -12.74
N ALA A 190 -4.99 -12.11 -12.96
CA ALA A 190 -4.70 -11.27 -14.11
C ALA A 190 -3.36 -10.54 -13.94
N GLU A 191 -2.63 -10.40 -15.04
CA GLU A 191 -1.35 -9.67 -15.09
C GLU A 191 -1.26 -8.84 -16.36
N SER A 192 -0.76 -7.61 -16.22
CA SER A 192 -0.79 -6.60 -17.28
C SER A 192 -0.01 -6.97 -18.52
N ASP A 193 1.04 -7.75 -18.31
CA ASP A 193 2.02 -8.16 -19.30
C ASP A 193 1.52 -9.38 -20.07
N VAL A 194 1.10 -10.46 -19.40
CA VAL A 194 0.64 -11.70 -20.06
C VAL A 194 -0.81 -11.60 -20.59
N CYS A 195 -1.54 -10.54 -20.25
CA CYS A 195 -2.91 -10.37 -20.74
C CYS A 195 -2.99 -10.24 -22.27
N LEU A 196 -3.79 -11.11 -22.89
CA LEU A 196 -4.07 -11.11 -24.34
C LEU A 196 -4.91 -9.91 -24.82
N ARG A 197 -5.50 -9.14 -23.89
CA ARG A 197 -6.35 -7.96 -24.16
C ARG A 197 -7.42 -8.25 -25.22
N ALA A 198 -7.41 -7.53 -26.34
CA ALA A 198 -8.38 -7.66 -27.42
C ALA A 198 -8.39 -9.05 -28.07
N ARG A 199 -7.30 -9.84 -27.95
CA ARG A 199 -7.22 -11.21 -28.46
C ARG A 199 -7.71 -12.27 -27.46
N CYS A 200 -8.13 -11.86 -26.26
CA CYS A 200 -8.58 -12.81 -25.25
C CYS A 200 -9.98 -13.35 -25.61
N PRO A 201 -10.18 -14.68 -25.64
CA PRO A 201 -11.51 -15.27 -25.87
C PRO A 201 -12.54 -14.84 -24.82
N TYR A 202 -12.08 -14.54 -23.61
CA TYR A 202 -12.90 -14.14 -22.47
C TYR A 202 -13.01 -12.62 -22.31
N ILE A 203 -12.63 -11.81 -23.31
CA ILE A 203 -12.59 -10.33 -23.16
C ILE A 203 -13.95 -9.73 -22.77
N LYS A 204 -15.05 -10.29 -23.28
CA LYS A 204 -16.42 -9.85 -22.95
C LYS A 204 -16.77 -10.11 -21.49
N ASP A 205 -16.25 -11.20 -20.93
CA ASP A 205 -16.51 -11.62 -19.56
C ASP A 205 -15.40 -11.30 -18.56
N CYS A 206 -14.32 -10.67 -19.03
CA CYS A 206 -13.15 -10.36 -18.24
C CYS A 206 -13.49 -9.35 -17.13
N PHE A 207 -13.48 -9.83 -15.89
CA PHE A 207 -13.67 -9.05 -14.67
C PHE A 207 -12.87 -7.74 -14.66
N TYR A 208 -11.57 -7.84 -14.96
CA TYR A 208 -10.66 -6.70 -14.99
C TYR A 208 -11.08 -5.61 -15.98
N PHE A 209 -11.45 -5.99 -17.22
CA PHE A 209 -11.86 -5.01 -18.23
C PHE A 209 -13.28 -4.48 -18.00
N LYS A 210 -14.17 -5.29 -17.42
CA LYS A 210 -15.51 -4.85 -16.99
C LYS A 210 -15.41 -3.70 -15.99
N GLU A 211 -14.64 -3.86 -14.92
CA GLU A 211 -14.45 -2.78 -13.92
C GLU A 211 -13.77 -1.55 -14.53
N ARG A 212 -12.77 -1.73 -15.39
CA ARG A 212 -12.15 -0.59 -16.08
C ARG A 212 -13.14 0.19 -16.92
N LYS A 213 -14.00 -0.51 -17.67
CA LYS A 213 -15.03 0.13 -18.48
C LYS A 213 -15.97 0.96 -17.60
N GLN A 214 -16.42 0.41 -16.47
CA GLN A 214 -17.24 1.14 -15.51
C GLN A 214 -16.50 2.38 -14.98
N ALA A 215 -15.21 2.28 -14.69
CA ALA A 215 -14.42 3.41 -14.22
C ALA A 215 -14.22 4.52 -15.28
N PHE A 216 -14.25 4.20 -16.57
CA PHE A 216 -14.24 5.20 -17.64
C PHE A 216 -15.55 6.02 -17.70
N GLU A 217 -16.66 5.44 -17.24
CA GLU A 217 -17.97 6.09 -17.18
C GLU A 217 -18.19 6.79 -15.83
N ALA A 218 -17.46 6.42 -14.78
CA ALA A 218 -17.59 6.97 -13.43
C ALA A 218 -17.11 8.43 -13.29
N ASP A 219 -17.79 9.16 -12.39
CA ASP A 219 -17.47 10.52 -11.96
C ASP A 219 -16.38 10.55 -10.90
N ILE A 220 -16.41 9.57 -9.98
CA ILE A 220 -15.39 9.36 -8.96
C ILE A 220 -14.76 7.97 -9.14
N ILE A 221 -13.44 7.91 -9.14
CA ILE A 221 -12.71 6.64 -9.17
C ILE A 221 -11.92 6.49 -7.87
N ILE A 222 -12.17 5.39 -7.16
CA ILE A 222 -11.48 5.02 -5.93
C ILE A 222 -10.34 4.05 -6.28
N VAL A 223 -9.11 4.37 -5.86
CA VAL A 223 -7.88 3.59 -6.09
C VAL A 223 -7.04 3.52 -4.81
N ASN A 224 -5.98 2.70 -4.76
CA ASN A 224 -4.96 2.88 -3.73
C ASN A 224 -3.89 3.87 -4.19
N HIS A 225 -3.11 4.38 -3.22
CA HIS A 225 -1.92 5.18 -3.50
C HIS A 225 -1.00 4.44 -4.47
N HIS A 226 -0.74 3.16 -4.25
CA HIS A 226 0.17 2.40 -5.12
C HIS A 226 -0.24 2.42 -6.60
N LEU A 227 -1.51 2.18 -6.92
CA LEU A 227 -2.00 2.20 -8.29
C LEU A 227 -2.00 3.61 -8.88
N LEU A 228 -2.34 4.62 -8.06
CA LEU A 228 -2.28 6.02 -8.48
C LEU A 228 -0.84 6.44 -8.83
N PHE A 229 0.13 6.14 -7.96
CA PHE A 229 1.54 6.48 -8.20
C PHE A 229 2.14 5.68 -9.35
N ALA A 230 1.72 4.43 -9.57
CA ALA A 230 2.06 3.69 -10.78
C ALA A 230 1.52 4.35 -12.06
N ASP A 231 0.27 4.85 -12.03
CA ASP A 231 -0.31 5.59 -13.17
C ASP A 231 0.42 6.92 -13.42
N LEU A 232 0.70 7.67 -12.36
CA LEU A 232 1.43 8.95 -12.43
C LEU A 232 2.85 8.77 -12.97
N ALA A 233 3.57 7.73 -12.55
CA ALA A 233 4.90 7.41 -13.07
C ALA A 233 4.86 7.12 -14.59
N VAL A 234 3.84 6.41 -15.07
CA VAL A 234 3.64 6.18 -16.51
C VAL A 234 3.32 7.48 -17.25
N ARG A 235 2.46 8.35 -16.68
CA ARG A 235 2.09 9.64 -17.29
C ARG A 235 3.26 10.63 -17.34
N GLN A 236 4.16 10.60 -16.36
CA GLN A 236 5.36 11.44 -16.36
C GLN A 236 6.23 11.18 -17.58
N VAL A 237 6.36 9.92 -18.00
CA VAL A 237 7.19 9.52 -19.15
C VAL A 237 6.43 9.66 -20.47
N MET A 238 5.15 9.27 -20.50
CA MET A 238 4.36 9.13 -21.74
C MET A 238 3.47 10.34 -22.05
N GLY A 239 3.44 11.34 -21.17
CA GLY A 239 2.50 12.46 -21.20
C GLY A 239 1.15 12.13 -20.55
N PHE A 240 0.48 13.18 -20.05
CA PHE A 240 -0.71 13.04 -19.23
C PHE A 240 -1.96 12.55 -20.01
N ASP A 241 -2.02 12.79 -21.33
CA ASP A 241 -3.12 12.36 -22.23
C ASP A 241 -2.90 10.99 -22.88
N THR A 242 -1.98 10.18 -22.37
CA THR A 242 -1.65 8.87 -22.94
C THR A 242 -2.84 7.90 -22.93
N LYS A 243 -3.16 7.30 -24.09
CA LYS A 243 -4.16 6.21 -24.20
C LYS A 243 -3.70 4.90 -23.53
N ARG A 244 -2.47 4.84 -23.04
CA ARG A 244 -1.88 3.67 -22.35
C ARG A 244 -1.92 3.81 -20.82
N SER A 245 -2.59 4.82 -20.27
CA SER A 245 -2.70 5.03 -18.83
C SER A 245 -3.49 3.92 -18.14
N VAL A 246 -3.15 3.69 -16.87
CA VAL A 246 -3.82 2.75 -15.97
C VAL A 246 -5.15 3.32 -15.53
N LEU A 247 -5.29 4.64 -15.42
CA LEU A 247 -6.55 5.28 -15.06
C LEU A 247 -7.09 6.10 -16.26
N PRO A 248 -8.41 6.36 -16.33
CA PRO A 248 -8.96 7.36 -17.24
C PRO A 248 -8.31 8.75 -17.02
N PRO A 249 -8.46 9.73 -17.93
CA PRO A 249 -8.02 11.09 -17.67
C PRO A 249 -8.70 11.70 -16.44
N TYR A 250 -7.94 12.46 -15.64
CA TYR A 250 -8.40 13.15 -14.43
C TYR A 250 -7.53 14.38 -14.17
N ARG A 251 -8.04 15.39 -13.46
CA ARG A 251 -7.23 16.56 -13.03
C ARG A 251 -7.35 16.87 -11.55
N TYR A 252 -8.22 16.16 -10.84
CA TYR A 252 -8.53 16.40 -9.43
C TYR A 252 -8.22 15.12 -8.65
N ILE A 253 -7.41 15.24 -7.60
CA ILE A 253 -7.05 14.11 -6.72
C ILE A 253 -7.39 14.45 -5.27
N ILE A 254 -7.93 13.47 -4.56
CA ILE A 254 -8.05 13.44 -3.10
C ILE A 254 -7.21 12.26 -2.60
N LEU A 255 -6.19 12.53 -1.80
CA LEU A 255 -5.31 11.57 -1.14
C LEU A 255 -5.75 11.46 0.32
N ASP A 256 -6.40 10.34 0.68
CA ASP A 256 -6.75 10.01 2.07
C ASP A 256 -5.64 9.16 2.71
N GLU A 257 -5.39 9.36 4.01
CA GLU A 257 -4.22 8.84 4.72
C GLU A 257 -2.90 9.31 4.08
N ALA A 258 -2.86 10.60 3.67
CA ALA A 258 -1.77 11.20 2.90
C ALA A 258 -0.38 11.19 3.58
N HIS A 259 -0.28 10.84 4.86
CA HIS A 259 1.02 10.63 5.52
C HIS A 259 1.84 9.48 4.90
N HIS A 260 1.19 8.58 4.16
CA HIS A 260 1.85 7.50 3.43
C HIS A 260 2.41 7.90 2.07
N VAL A 261 2.02 9.05 1.54
CA VAL A 261 2.29 9.44 0.15
C VAL A 261 3.79 9.48 -0.15
N GLU A 262 4.61 9.96 0.79
CA GLU A 262 6.06 10.01 0.62
C GLU A 262 6.69 8.62 0.43
N ASP A 263 6.32 7.66 1.27
CA ASP A 263 6.88 6.32 1.22
C ASP A 263 6.39 5.58 -0.03
N VAL A 264 5.11 5.71 -0.36
CA VAL A 264 4.53 5.12 -1.58
C VAL A 264 5.15 5.73 -2.84
N ALA A 265 5.32 7.05 -2.90
CA ALA A 265 6.02 7.70 -4.01
C ALA A 265 7.46 7.20 -4.13
N THR A 266 8.17 7.07 -3.00
CA THR A 266 9.57 6.58 -2.98
C THR A 266 9.67 5.18 -3.58
N GLU A 267 8.74 4.28 -3.23
CA GLU A 267 8.67 2.92 -3.77
C GLU A 267 8.35 2.91 -5.27
N HIS A 268 7.35 3.68 -5.72
CA HIS A 268 6.89 3.65 -7.12
C HIS A 268 7.79 4.38 -8.11
N PHE A 269 8.49 5.41 -7.67
CA PHE A 269 9.54 6.06 -8.47
C PHE A 269 10.89 5.34 -8.31
N GLY A 270 10.96 4.31 -7.46
CA GLY A 270 12.09 3.40 -7.35
C GLY A 270 12.02 2.23 -8.32
N LEU A 271 13.13 1.50 -8.39
CA LEU A 271 13.35 0.30 -9.18
C LEU A 271 13.59 -0.87 -8.22
N SER A 272 13.05 -2.05 -8.55
CA SER A 272 13.33 -3.27 -7.80
C SER A 272 13.51 -4.47 -8.73
N LEU A 273 14.39 -5.38 -8.32
CA LEU A 273 14.63 -6.64 -9.01
C LEU A 273 14.76 -7.76 -7.96
N SER A 274 13.90 -8.78 -8.05
CA SER A 274 13.89 -9.91 -7.11
C SER A 274 14.18 -11.24 -7.81
N LYS A 275 14.89 -12.14 -7.10
CA LYS A 275 15.15 -13.50 -7.60
C LYS A 275 13.87 -14.21 -7.98
N VAL A 276 12.87 -14.12 -7.11
CA VAL A 276 11.55 -14.74 -7.30
C VAL A 276 10.84 -14.17 -8.52
N GLY A 277 10.87 -12.85 -8.72
CA GLY A 277 10.24 -12.18 -9.85
C GLY A 277 10.83 -12.64 -11.18
N VAL A 278 12.15 -12.60 -11.32
CA VAL A 278 12.85 -13.04 -12.53
C VAL A 278 12.72 -14.55 -12.75
N SER A 279 12.93 -15.36 -11.71
CA SER A 279 12.85 -16.83 -11.83
C SER A 279 11.46 -17.28 -12.28
N ARG A 280 10.41 -16.61 -11.82
CA ARG A 280 9.03 -16.86 -12.29
C ARG A 280 8.83 -16.44 -13.73
N LEU A 281 9.34 -15.28 -14.11
CA LEU A 281 9.29 -14.79 -15.49
C LEU A 281 9.92 -15.80 -16.45
N LEU A 282 11.12 -16.27 -16.15
CA LEU A 282 11.81 -17.30 -16.93
C LEU A 282 11.05 -18.64 -16.88
N GLY A 283 10.53 -19.02 -15.71
CA GLY A 283 9.75 -20.24 -15.51
C GLY A 283 8.43 -20.30 -16.29
N ARG A 284 7.88 -19.16 -16.71
CA ARG A 284 6.69 -19.10 -17.60
C ARG A 284 7.00 -19.52 -19.02
N LEU A 285 8.19 -19.21 -19.51
CA LEU A 285 8.65 -19.73 -20.79
C LEU A 285 8.76 -21.26 -20.69
N GLN A 286 9.50 -21.75 -19.69
CA GLN A 286 9.60 -23.18 -19.40
C GLN A 286 10.15 -23.45 -18.00
N ARG A 287 9.59 -24.43 -17.29
CA ARG A 287 10.11 -24.98 -16.03
C ARG A 287 9.81 -26.47 -15.91
N ILE A 288 10.47 -27.15 -14.97
CA ILE A 288 10.16 -28.53 -14.61
C ILE A 288 9.34 -28.54 -13.31
N LYS A 289 8.13 -29.10 -13.33
CA LYS A 289 7.29 -29.34 -12.14
C LYS A 289 7.05 -30.84 -12.00
N GLN A 290 7.45 -31.42 -10.86
CA GLN A 290 7.34 -32.86 -10.56
C GLN A 290 7.84 -33.77 -11.70
N GLY A 291 9.00 -33.45 -12.28
CA GLY A 291 9.62 -34.24 -13.36
C GLY A 291 9.02 -34.05 -14.76
N ARG A 292 8.01 -33.17 -14.93
CA ARG A 292 7.44 -32.83 -16.25
C ARG A 292 7.75 -31.39 -16.65
N THR A 293 7.99 -31.19 -17.94
CA THR A 293 8.19 -29.86 -18.53
C THR A 293 6.83 -29.16 -18.67
N VAL A 294 6.75 -27.92 -18.19
CA VAL A 294 5.58 -27.05 -18.30
C VAL A 294 6.00 -25.64 -18.71
N GLY A 295 5.10 -24.88 -19.31
CA GLY A 295 5.35 -23.50 -19.76
C GLY A 295 4.95 -23.27 -21.20
N LEU A 296 5.03 -22.01 -21.64
CA LEU A 296 4.61 -21.57 -22.97
C LEU A 296 5.39 -22.27 -24.10
N LEU A 297 6.72 -22.40 -23.96
CA LEU A 297 7.56 -23.02 -24.98
C LEU A 297 7.20 -24.50 -25.18
N HIS A 298 6.87 -25.21 -24.10
CA HIS A 298 6.42 -26.60 -24.19
C HIS A 298 5.07 -26.73 -24.91
N GLN A 299 4.14 -25.79 -24.67
CA GLN A 299 2.87 -25.76 -25.39
C GLN A 299 3.06 -25.46 -26.87
N ILE A 300 3.95 -24.51 -27.21
CA ILE A 300 4.29 -24.19 -28.59
C ILE A 300 4.92 -25.40 -29.28
N GLN A 301 5.85 -26.11 -28.61
CA GLN A 301 6.48 -27.32 -29.13
C GLN A 301 5.43 -28.37 -29.52
N ALA A 302 4.49 -28.68 -28.62
CA ALA A 302 3.44 -29.68 -28.88
C ALA A 302 2.54 -29.30 -30.07
N VAL A 303 2.31 -27.99 -30.30
CA VAL A 303 1.54 -27.54 -31.46
C VAL A 303 2.36 -27.58 -32.74
N LEU A 304 3.63 -27.19 -32.69
CA LEU A 304 4.55 -27.27 -33.83
C LEU A 304 4.70 -28.70 -34.36
N GLU A 305 4.68 -29.72 -33.49
CA GLU A 305 4.71 -31.14 -33.87
C GLU A 305 3.52 -31.58 -34.74
N THR A 306 2.37 -30.91 -34.59
CA THR A 306 1.16 -31.16 -35.39
C THR A 306 1.02 -30.20 -36.59
N ALA A 307 1.87 -29.18 -36.67
CA ALA A 307 1.92 -28.13 -37.70
C ALA A 307 0.56 -27.53 -38.17
N PRO A 308 -0.44 -27.27 -37.31
CA PRO A 308 -1.73 -26.76 -37.75
C PRO A 308 -1.57 -25.32 -38.24
N GLY A 309 -2.06 -24.99 -39.45
CA GLY A 309 -2.00 -23.64 -39.99
C GLY A 309 -0.57 -23.14 -40.32
N MET A 310 0.40 -24.05 -40.45
CA MET A 310 1.79 -23.76 -40.80
C MET A 310 2.34 -24.81 -41.76
N GLN A 311 3.20 -24.41 -42.71
CA GLN A 311 3.91 -25.38 -43.56
C GLN A 311 4.85 -26.25 -42.73
N GLU A 312 4.85 -27.55 -42.97
CA GLU A 312 5.62 -28.54 -42.20
C GLU A 312 7.13 -28.22 -42.16
N SER A 313 7.72 -27.79 -43.29
CA SER A 313 9.12 -27.36 -43.34
C SER A 313 9.43 -26.16 -42.44
N ARG A 314 8.47 -25.22 -42.31
CA ARG A 314 8.60 -24.06 -41.42
C ARG A 314 8.40 -24.46 -39.96
N ALA A 315 7.46 -25.36 -39.68
CA ALA A 315 7.24 -25.91 -38.35
C ALA A 315 8.49 -26.67 -37.86
N GLN A 316 9.10 -27.48 -38.72
CA GLN A 316 10.35 -28.18 -38.42
C GLN A 316 11.51 -27.20 -38.16
N ALA A 317 11.65 -26.15 -38.97
CA ALA A 317 12.67 -25.12 -38.74
C ALA A 317 12.44 -24.39 -37.41
N ALA A 318 11.18 -24.11 -37.05
CA ALA A 318 10.83 -23.51 -35.76
C ALA A 318 11.10 -24.47 -34.59
N LEU A 319 10.86 -25.78 -34.73
CA LEU A 319 11.23 -26.78 -33.72
C LEU A 319 12.74 -26.84 -33.50
N VAL A 320 13.51 -26.78 -34.58
CA VAL A 320 14.99 -26.77 -34.52
C VAL A 320 15.49 -25.50 -33.80
N GLU A 321 14.97 -24.32 -34.12
CA GLU A 321 15.33 -23.07 -33.41
C GLU A 321 14.89 -23.13 -31.93
N LEU A 322 13.68 -23.61 -31.65
CA LEU A 322 13.15 -23.73 -30.29
C LEU A 322 14.04 -24.61 -29.40
N THR A 323 14.39 -25.81 -29.90
CA THR A 323 15.16 -26.81 -29.14
C THR A 323 16.66 -26.56 -29.15
N GLY A 324 17.20 -26.03 -30.25
CA GLY A 324 18.64 -25.78 -30.43
C GLY A 324 19.13 -24.43 -29.95
N GLU A 325 18.26 -23.42 -29.87
CA GLU A 325 18.65 -22.04 -29.52
C GLU A 325 17.83 -21.50 -28.33
N VAL A 326 16.49 -21.45 -28.44
CA VAL A 326 15.65 -20.76 -27.45
C VAL A 326 15.69 -21.43 -26.08
N ILE A 327 15.48 -22.76 -26.01
CA ILE A 327 15.50 -23.51 -24.75
C ILE A 327 16.89 -23.47 -24.08
N PRO A 328 18.00 -23.69 -24.81
CA PRO A 328 19.34 -23.52 -24.24
C PRO A 328 19.61 -22.13 -23.66
N GLU A 329 19.26 -21.04 -24.35
CA GLU A 329 19.46 -19.68 -23.83
C GLU A 329 18.57 -19.38 -22.61
N LEU A 330 17.35 -19.94 -22.58
CA LEU A 330 16.49 -19.87 -21.40
C LEU A 330 17.15 -20.57 -20.20
N GLN A 331 17.69 -21.77 -20.39
CA GLN A 331 18.38 -22.51 -19.33
C GLN A 331 19.61 -21.75 -18.83
N ARG A 332 20.42 -21.18 -19.73
CA ARG A 332 21.56 -20.33 -19.36
C ARG A 332 21.11 -19.13 -18.53
N SER A 333 20.02 -18.47 -18.93
CA SER A 333 19.46 -17.33 -18.19
C SER A 333 18.95 -17.73 -16.81
N GLN A 334 18.32 -18.90 -16.68
CA GLN A 334 17.87 -19.44 -15.39
C GLN A 334 19.06 -19.74 -14.46
N THR A 335 20.11 -20.36 -14.98
CA THR A 335 21.35 -20.63 -14.23
C THR A 335 22.04 -19.34 -13.81
N ALA A 336 22.23 -18.39 -14.73
CA ALA A 336 22.87 -17.11 -14.43
C ALA A 336 22.07 -16.30 -13.39
N CYS A 337 20.74 -16.30 -13.49
CA CYS A 337 19.84 -15.70 -12.50
C CYS A 337 20.05 -16.33 -11.12
N SER A 338 20.08 -17.67 -11.01
CA SER A 338 20.29 -18.32 -9.71
C SER A 338 21.66 -17.96 -9.13
N ILE A 339 22.73 -18.10 -9.91
CA ILE A 339 24.11 -17.83 -9.46
C ILE A 339 24.23 -16.38 -8.97
N PHE A 340 23.77 -15.41 -9.75
CA PHE A 340 23.83 -14.00 -9.39
C PHE A 340 23.10 -13.72 -8.07
N PHE A 341 21.85 -14.15 -7.95
CA PHE A 341 21.06 -13.86 -6.77
C PHE A 341 21.49 -14.66 -5.55
N ASP A 342 21.94 -15.91 -5.70
CA ASP A 342 22.47 -16.71 -4.58
C ASP A 342 23.72 -16.04 -3.99
N ARG A 343 24.65 -15.58 -4.85
CA ARG A 343 25.80 -14.80 -4.38
C ARG A 343 25.41 -13.45 -3.78
N ALA A 344 24.44 -12.76 -4.38
CA ALA A 344 23.92 -11.51 -3.80
C ALA A 344 23.31 -11.76 -2.41
N ALA A 345 22.60 -12.87 -2.22
CA ALA A 345 22.02 -13.22 -0.93
C ALA A 345 23.10 -13.46 0.14
N ASP A 346 24.18 -14.17 -0.22
CA ASP A 346 25.30 -14.40 0.69
C ASP A 346 25.97 -13.09 1.14
N LEU A 347 26.16 -12.15 0.19
CA LEU A 347 26.70 -10.82 0.50
C LEU A 347 25.76 -10.01 1.40
N ILE A 348 24.46 -9.97 1.08
CA ILE A 348 23.46 -9.20 1.84
C ILE A 348 23.30 -9.76 3.26
N LYS A 349 23.32 -11.09 3.41
CA LYS A 349 23.13 -11.75 4.71
C LYS A 349 24.26 -11.41 5.69
N GLY A 350 25.49 -11.32 5.18
CA GLY A 350 26.71 -11.11 5.97
C GLY A 350 26.86 -12.09 7.13
N ASP A 351 27.71 -11.74 8.10
CA ASP A 351 27.95 -12.55 9.31
C ASP A 351 26.86 -12.37 10.38
N GLY A 352 26.06 -11.30 10.29
CA GLY A 352 25.06 -10.90 11.29
C GLY A 352 23.65 -11.46 11.08
N GLY A 353 23.37 -12.08 9.94
CA GLY A 353 22.02 -12.58 9.60
C GLY A 353 21.00 -11.47 9.36
N GLU A 354 21.46 -10.29 8.94
CA GLU A 354 20.60 -9.15 8.62
C GLU A 354 19.72 -9.46 7.39
N ARG A 355 18.50 -8.92 7.39
CA ARG A 355 17.53 -9.09 6.29
C ARG A 355 17.51 -7.93 5.32
N THR A 356 18.21 -6.84 5.62
CA THR A 356 18.26 -5.63 4.81
C THR A 356 19.67 -5.06 4.96
N ALA A 357 20.34 -4.80 3.84
CA ALA A 357 21.69 -4.23 3.84
C ALA A 357 21.80 -3.08 2.82
N PRO A 358 22.45 -1.96 3.16
CA PRO A 358 22.74 -0.91 2.19
C PRO A 358 23.69 -1.43 1.10
N LEU A 359 23.54 -0.93 -0.12
CA LEU A 359 24.43 -1.21 -1.25
C LEU A 359 25.08 0.11 -1.70
N TRP A 360 26.35 0.08 -2.09
CA TRP A 360 27.02 1.28 -2.63
C TRP A 360 26.19 1.87 -3.80
N PRO A 361 25.98 3.20 -3.88
CA PRO A 361 26.64 4.29 -3.13
C PRO A 361 26.04 4.62 -1.76
N THR A 362 25.04 3.88 -1.29
CA THR A 362 24.45 4.10 0.03
C THR A 362 25.52 4.01 1.12
N PRO A 363 25.52 4.93 2.10
CA PRO A 363 26.49 4.93 3.19
C PRO A 363 26.57 3.58 3.93
N GLY A 364 27.78 3.11 4.21
CA GLY A 364 28.00 1.78 4.81
C GLY A 364 27.65 0.62 3.88
N GLY A 365 27.36 0.90 2.61
CA GLY A 365 26.85 -0.08 1.66
C GLY A 365 27.91 -1.06 1.16
N ILE A 366 27.46 -2.29 0.94
CA ILE A 366 28.27 -3.35 0.34
C ILE A 366 28.61 -2.96 -1.10
N GLN A 367 29.88 -3.15 -1.49
CA GLN A 367 30.36 -2.99 -2.86
C GLN A 367 29.92 -4.17 -3.74
N LEU A 368 28.61 -4.31 -3.94
CA LEU A 368 28.03 -5.48 -4.59
C LEU A 368 28.46 -5.61 -6.05
N TRP A 369 28.45 -4.51 -6.82
CA TRP A 369 28.73 -4.56 -8.26
C TRP A 369 30.17 -4.86 -8.61
N PRO A 370 31.21 -4.30 -7.93
CA PRO A 370 32.59 -4.73 -8.15
C PRO A 370 32.80 -6.22 -7.84
N VAL A 371 32.20 -6.73 -6.76
CA VAL A 371 32.34 -8.13 -6.32
C VAL A 371 31.63 -9.10 -7.27
N LEU A 372 30.43 -8.74 -7.73
CA LEU A 372 29.62 -9.56 -8.65
C LEU A 372 29.77 -9.14 -10.11
N SER A 373 30.91 -8.57 -10.50
CA SER A 373 31.09 -7.98 -11.84
C SER A 373 31.04 -9.04 -12.94
N GLU A 374 31.50 -10.26 -12.68
CA GLU A 374 31.41 -11.37 -13.64
C GLU A 374 29.98 -11.93 -13.71
N GLU A 375 29.33 -12.19 -12.57
CA GLU A 375 27.97 -12.73 -12.49
C GLU A 375 26.93 -11.76 -13.07
N SER A 376 27.05 -10.47 -12.73
CA SER A 376 26.16 -9.43 -13.27
C SER A 376 26.30 -9.31 -14.78
N ARG A 377 27.53 -9.32 -15.32
CA ARG A 377 27.78 -9.29 -16.77
C ARG A 377 27.26 -10.56 -17.46
N ALA A 378 27.50 -11.73 -16.88
CA ALA A 378 27.00 -13.00 -17.40
C ALA A 378 25.47 -13.01 -17.43
N PHE A 379 24.83 -12.55 -16.35
CA PHE A 379 23.37 -12.48 -16.25
C PHE A 379 22.78 -11.46 -17.23
N LEU A 380 23.33 -10.25 -17.32
CA LEU A 380 22.93 -9.24 -18.32
C LEU A 380 23.06 -9.77 -19.75
N THR A 381 24.17 -10.45 -20.06
CA THR A 381 24.41 -11.03 -21.39
C THR A 381 23.39 -12.12 -21.68
N SER A 382 23.12 -13.03 -20.72
CA SER A 382 22.13 -14.09 -20.90
C SER A 382 20.73 -13.55 -21.16
N LEU A 383 20.29 -12.49 -20.46
CA LEU A 383 18.99 -11.87 -20.70
C LEU A 383 18.93 -11.20 -22.08
N LYS A 384 20.03 -10.56 -22.51
CA LYS A 384 20.13 -9.93 -23.84
C LYS A 384 20.07 -10.96 -24.96
N ASP A 385 20.76 -12.09 -24.81
CA ASP A 385 20.74 -13.17 -25.79
C ASP A 385 19.38 -13.87 -25.83
N LEU A 386 18.77 -14.10 -24.66
CA LEU A 386 17.41 -14.62 -24.56
C LEU A 386 16.39 -13.71 -25.25
N GLU A 387 16.47 -12.39 -25.03
CA GLU A 387 15.63 -11.40 -25.72
C GLU A 387 15.76 -11.52 -27.25
N ARG A 388 17.01 -11.63 -27.74
CA ARG A 388 17.31 -11.76 -29.17
C ARG A 388 16.73 -13.04 -29.78
N VAL A 389 16.92 -14.20 -29.15
CA VAL A 389 16.42 -15.48 -29.68
C VAL A 389 14.90 -15.59 -29.57
N LEU A 390 14.28 -15.05 -28.51
CA LEU A 390 12.82 -15.00 -28.39
C LEU A 390 12.19 -14.13 -29.47
N ARG A 391 12.81 -12.98 -29.80
CA ARG A 391 12.37 -12.12 -30.89
C ARG A 391 12.43 -12.84 -32.24
N SER A 392 13.59 -13.44 -32.55
CA SER A 392 13.78 -14.25 -33.76
C SER A 392 12.73 -15.35 -33.88
N PHE A 393 12.53 -16.12 -32.80
CA PHE A 393 11.57 -17.21 -32.76
C PHE A 393 10.13 -16.71 -32.95
N ARG A 394 9.73 -15.64 -32.27
CA ARG A 394 8.40 -15.02 -32.45
C ARG A 394 8.20 -14.55 -33.89
N ASP A 395 9.22 -13.93 -34.50
CA ASP A 395 9.14 -13.46 -35.88
C ASP A 395 8.96 -14.63 -36.85
N ARG A 396 9.64 -15.78 -36.62
CA ARG A 396 9.42 -17.01 -37.39
C ARG A 396 7.99 -17.54 -37.24
N LEU A 397 7.42 -17.50 -36.03
CA LEU A 397 6.04 -17.90 -35.79
C LEU A 397 5.02 -16.98 -36.47
N SER A 398 5.41 -15.80 -36.95
CA SER A 398 4.49 -14.87 -37.65
C SER A 398 3.91 -15.45 -38.93
N ALA A 399 4.56 -16.45 -39.52
CA ALA A 399 4.07 -17.20 -40.67
C ALA A 399 2.94 -18.20 -40.35
N ALA A 400 2.67 -18.48 -39.08
CA ALA A 400 1.60 -19.38 -38.67
C ALA A 400 0.26 -18.63 -38.57
N GLU A 401 -0.77 -19.23 -39.16
CA GLU A 401 -2.14 -18.72 -39.16
C GLU A 401 -3.01 -19.51 -38.17
N GLY A 402 -3.88 -18.78 -37.46
CA GLY A 402 -4.85 -19.35 -36.53
C GLY A 402 -4.81 -18.70 -35.16
N GLU A 403 -5.97 -18.69 -34.50
CA GLU A 403 -6.18 -17.99 -33.22
C GLU A 403 -5.17 -18.42 -32.14
N LYS A 404 -4.84 -19.72 -32.08
CA LYS A 404 -3.87 -20.26 -31.11
C LYS A 404 -2.45 -19.70 -31.32
N TRP A 405 -2.03 -19.53 -32.57
CA TRP A 405 -0.72 -18.92 -32.88
C TRP A 405 -0.70 -17.43 -32.54
N ASP A 406 -1.80 -16.72 -32.78
CA ASP A 406 -1.91 -15.30 -32.44
C ASP A 406 -1.83 -15.04 -30.94
N ILE A 407 -2.35 -15.98 -30.14
CA ILE A 407 -2.21 -16.02 -28.68
C ILE A 407 -0.74 -16.26 -28.30
N PHE A 408 -0.10 -17.31 -28.82
CA PHE A 408 1.30 -17.61 -28.52
C PHE A 408 2.25 -16.46 -28.87
N LYS A 409 2.07 -15.83 -30.04
CA LYS A 409 2.86 -14.66 -30.47
C LYS A 409 2.69 -13.48 -29.49
N ALA A 410 1.47 -13.25 -29.00
CA ALA A 410 1.19 -12.19 -28.03
C ALA A 410 1.84 -12.48 -26.67
N GLU A 411 1.72 -13.71 -26.16
CA GLU A 411 2.34 -14.11 -24.88
C GLU A 411 3.87 -14.08 -24.94
N LEU A 412 4.48 -14.53 -26.05
CA LEU A 412 5.92 -14.42 -26.25
C LEU A 412 6.39 -12.96 -26.26
N GLY A 413 5.70 -12.08 -26.99
CA GLY A 413 6.05 -10.66 -27.02
C GLY A 413 5.90 -9.96 -25.66
N ALA A 414 4.90 -10.38 -24.87
CA ALA A 414 4.74 -9.92 -23.49
C ALA A 414 5.91 -10.33 -22.59
N LEU A 415 6.31 -11.61 -22.64
CA LEU A 415 7.43 -12.13 -21.84
C LEU A 415 8.76 -11.50 -22.27
N GLU A 416 8.99 -11.32 -23.58
CA GLU A 416 10.16 -10.62 -24.12
C GLU A 416 10.29 -9.21 -23.53
N ASN A 417 9.20 -8.42 -23.54
CA ASN A 417 9.20 -7.06 -23.00
C ASN A 417 9.53 -7.04 -21.50
N ARG A 418 9.01 -7.98 -20.70
CA ARG A 418 9.33 -8.08 -19.26
C ARG A 418 10.79 -8.46 -19.00
N ILE A 419 11.34 -9.33 -19.83
CA ILE A 419 12.75 -9.72 -19.77
C ILE A 419 13.61 -8.48 -20.05
N SER A 420 13.25 -7.69 -21.06
CA SER A 420 13.95 -6.45 -21.39
C SER A 420 13.85 -5.39 -20.28
N GLN A 421 12.69 -5.27 -19.61
CA GLN A 421 12.53 -4.40 -18.43
C GLN A 421 13.43 -4.85 -17.27
N SER A 422 13.44 -6.16 -16.96
CA SER A 422 14.29 -6.71 -15.90
C SER A 422 15.77 -6.49 -16.21
N ARG A 423 16.17 -6.64 -17.48
CA ARG A 423 17.52 -6.34 -17.97
C ARG A 423 17.87 -4.87 -17.79
N SER A 424 16.95 -3.96 -18.13
CA SER A 424 17.16 -2.50 -18.02
C SER A 424 17.30 -2.05 -16.57
N ILE A 425 16.54 -2.65 -15.64
CA ILE A 425 16.68 -2.40 -14.21
C ILE A 425 18.05 -2.87 -13.73
N LEU A 426 18.46 -4.10 -14.07
CA LEU A 426 19.77 -4.61 -13.71
C LEU A 426 20.90 -3.74 -14.28
N GLU A 427 20.77 -3.30 -15.53
CA GLU A 427 21.71 -2.40 -16.20
C GLU A 427 21.82 -1.06 -15.46
N PHE A 428 20.70 -0.42 -15.13
CA PHE A 428 20.68 0.80 -14.32
C PHE A 428 21.37 0.61 -12.97
N MET A 429 21.05 -0.49 -12.27
CA MET A 429 21.58 -0.72 -10.92
C MET A 429 23.07 -1.04 -10.92
N SER A 430 23.56 -1.73 -11.95
CA SER A 430 24.98 -2.08 -12.12
C SER A 430 25.84 -1.00 -12.77
N GLY A 431 25.21 0.07 -13.27
CA GLY A 431 25.87 1.20 -13.92
C GLY A 431 26.45 2.22 -12.93
N GLU A 432 26.68 3.44 -13.41
CA GLU A 432 27.08 4.56 -12.54
C GLU A 432 25.84 5.08 -11.78
N PRO A 433 25.84 5.02 -10.44
CA PRO A 433 24.65 5.31 -9.67
C PRO A 433 24.41 6.83 -9.57
N PRO A 434 23.19 7.32 -9.83
CA PRO A 434 22.85 8.72 -9.55
C PRO A 434 23.01 9.05 -8.07
N SER A 435 23.50 10.27 -7.78
CA SER A 435 23.80 10.71 -6.41
C SER A 435 22.56 11.01 -5.56
N ASP A 436 21.39 11.09 -6.19
CA ASP A 436 20.08 11.31 -5.59
C ASP A 436 19.32 10.01 -5.31
N TYR A 437 19.93 8.84 -5.58
CA TYR A 437 19.34 7.53 -5.32
C TYR A 437 19.97 6.83 -4.11
N VAL A 438 19.15 6.04 -3.42
CA VAL A 438 19.54 5.09 -2.39
C VAL A 438 19.36 3.67 -2.91
N TYR A 439 20.34 2.81 -2.63
CA TYR A 439 20.41 1.43 -3.07
C TYR A 439 20.49 0.48 -1.89
N TRP A 440 19.73 -0.62 -1.93
CA TRP A 440 19.79 -1.64 -0.88
C TRP A 440 19.37 -3.03 -1.35
N GLY A 441 19.81 -4.04 -0.60
CA GLY A 441 19.41 -5.43 -0.78
C GLY A 441 18.55 -5.90 0.39
N GLU A 442 17.57 -6.76 0.11
CA GLU A 442 16.70 -7.36 1.13
C GLU A 442 16.54 -8.86 0.93
N LEU A 443 16.46 -9.59 2.04
CA LEU A 443 16.19 -11.02 2.11
C LEU A 443 14.78 -11.24 2.70
N SER A 444 13.88 -11.73 1.86
CA SER A 444 12.47 -11.90 2.19
C SER A 444 12.05 -13.36 2.33
N GLY A 445 11.02 -13.60 3.13
CA GLY A 445 10.42 -14.93 3.32
C GLY A 445 11.27 -15.91 4.14
N ARG A 446 10.82 -17.16 4.22
CA ARG A 446 11.51 -18.24 4.96
C ARG A 446 12.77 -18.74 4.24
N ARG A 447 12.83 -18.59 2.90
CA ARG A 447 13.96 -19.02 2.06
C ARG A 447 15.03 -17.93 1.89
N SER A 448 14.89 -16.78 2.56
CA SER A 448 15.78 -15.63 2.41
C SER A 448 15.98 -15.24 0.95
N GLU A 449 14.87 -15.11 0.22
CA GLU A 449 14.87 -14.77 -1.19
C GLU A 449 15.39 -13.33 -1.37
N PRO A 450 16.46 -13.12 -2.15
CA PRO A 450 17.08 -11.82 -2.31
C PRO A 450 16.31 -10.93 -3.29
N SER A 451 16.31 -9.64 -3.00
CA SER A 451 15.84 -8.55 -3.84
C SER A 451 16.77 -7.37 -3.73
N LEU A 452 16.95 -6.66 -4.84
CA LEU A 452 17.77 -5.46 -4.95
C LEU A 452 16.83 -4.30 -5.28
N HIS A 453 17.06 -3.16 -4.65
CA HIS A 453 16.23 -1.97 -4.78
C HIS A 453 17.08 -0.72 -5.00
N ALA A 454 16.53 0.25 -5.73
CA ALA A 454 17.06 1.59 -5.90
C ALA A 454 15.90 2.59 -5.85
N ALA A 455 15.97 3.67 -5.09
CA ALA A 455 14.88 4.65 -5.01
C ALA A 455 15.42 6.07 -4.85
N PRO A 456 14.71 7.11 -5.29
CA PRO A 456 15.11 8.49 -5.02
C PRO A 456 15.09 8.77 -3.51
N ILE A 457 16.11 9.48 -3.01
CA ILE A 457 16.25 9.84 -1.58
C ILE A 457 15.12 10.80 -1.17
N GLU A 458 14.78 11.74 -2.06
CA GLU A 458 13.72 12.73 -1.90
C GLU A 458 12.75 12.68 -3.08
N VAL A 459 11.45 12.69 -2.80
CA VAL A 459 10.40 12.63 -3.83
C VAL A 459 9.79 14.00 -4.13
N ALA A 460 10.14 15.04 -3.38
CA ALA A 460 9.52 16.36 -3.48
C ALA A 460 9.57 16.94 -4.91
N GLU A 461 10.73 16.86 -5.58
CA GLU A 461 10.87 17.36 -6.95
C GLU A 461 10.18 16.46 -7.98
N VAL A 462 10.24 15.13 -7.77
CA VAL A 462 9.56 14.15 -8.62
C VAL A 462 8.04 14.38 -8.59
N LEU A 463 7.48 14.65 -7.40
CA LEU A 463 6.07 14.98 -7.23
C LEU A 463 5.71 16.32 -7.88
N ARG A 464 6.54 17.35 -7.72
CA ARG A 464 6.32 18.65 -8.37
C ARG A 464 6.23 18.53 -9.89
N GLN A 465 7.21 17.88 -10.51
CA GLN A 465 7.30 17.80 -11.96
C GLN A 465 6.34 16.75 -12.55
N GLY A 466 6.29 15.56 -11.96
CA GLY A 466 5.55 14.42 -12.51
C GLY A 466 4.07 14.40 -12.13
N VAL A 467 3.70 14.98 -10.98
CA VAL A 467 2.34 14.91 -10.44
C VAL A 467 1.66 16.27 -10.51
N TYR A 468 2.12 17.25 -9.73
CA TYR A 468 1.36 18.47 -9.47
C TYR A 468 1.18 19.37 -10.69
N ARG A 469 2.19 19.47 -11.58
CA ARG A 469 2.13 20.31 -12.79
C ARG A 469 0.89 20.04 -13.67
N ASN A 470 0.40 18.80 -13.67
CA ASN A 470 -0.70 18.37 -14.54
C ASN A 470 -2.07 18.36 -13.82
N LEU A 471 -2.12 18.65 -12.52
CA LEU A 471 -3.36 18.61 -11.72
C LEU A 471 -3.98 19.99 -11.57
N ALA A 472 -5.29 20.06 -11.68
CA ALA A 472 -6.06 21.25 -11.37
C ALA A 472 -6.26 21.44 -9.86
N ALA A 473 -6.42 20.35 -9.08
CA ALA A 473 -6.44 20.42 -7.61
C ALA A 473 -5.92 19.14 -6.98
N VAL A 474 -5.35 19.25 -5.77
CA VAL A 474 -4.94 18.10 -4.96
C VAL A 474 -5.30 18.33 -3.50
N VAL A 475 -6.12 17.45 -2.94
CA VAL A 475 -6.46 17.46 -1.51
C VAL A 475 -5.70 16.33 -0.84
N LEU A 476 -4.96 16.63 0.22
CA LEU A 476 -4.25 15.67 1.04
C LEU A 476 -4.86 15.72 2.43
N THR A 477 -5.46 14.61 2.85
CA THR A 477 -6.09 14.52 4.17
C THR A 477 -5.63 13.28 4.94
N SER A 478 -5.57 13.41 6.25
CA SER A 478 -5.18 12.33 7.16
C SER A 478 -5.49 12.76 8.60
N ALA A 479 -5.53 11.80 9.53
CA ALA A 479 -5.66 12.13 10.96
C ALA A 479 -4.36 12.67 11.58
N THR A 480 -3.23 12.55 10.87
CA THR A 480 -1.89 12.77 11.38
C THR A 480 -0.98 13.34 10.28
N LEU A 481 -1.11 14.63 9.97
CA LEU A 481 -0.26 15.38 9.04
C LEU A 481 0.55 16.49 9.73
N ALA A 482 -0.08 17.23 10.65
CA ALA A 482 0.49 18.35 11.34
C ALA A 482 1.28 17.92 12.58
N ILE A 483 2.36 18.66 12.84
CA ILE A 483 3.31 18.43 13.93
C ILE A 483 3.46 19.75 14.65
N ASP A 484 3.24 19.75 15.97
CA ASP A 484 3.11 20.99 16.75
C ASP A 484 2.15 22.00 16.08
N ARG A 485 1.05 21.46 15.52
CA ARG A 485 -0.01 22.21 14.81
C ARG A 485 0.44 22.92 13.52
N ARG A 486 1.57 22.52 12.92
CA ARG A 486 2.09 23.08 11.65
C ARG A 486 2.24 22.01 10.57
N PHE A 487 2.08 22.41 9.31
CA PHE A 487 2.21 21.53 8.13
C PHE A 487 3.58 21.64 7.43
N ASP A 488 4.53 22.44 7.94
CA ASP A 488 5.83 22.69 7.31
C ASP A 488 6.59 21.40 6.94
N HIS A 489 6.52 20.39 7.79
CA HIS A 489 7.18 19.09 7.56
C HIS A 489 6.62 18.39 6.33
N ILE A 490 5.31 18.14 6.29
CA ILE A 490 4.68 17.40 5.19
C ILE A 490 4.73 18.21 3.88
N ARG A 491 4.56 19.54 3.95
CA ARG A 491 4.59 20.43 2.79
C ARG A 491 5.94 20.34 2.06
N ARG A 492 7.05 20.37 2.82
CA ARG A 492 8.40 20.23 2.28
C ARG A 492 8.65 18.85 1.66
N ARG A 493 8.32 17.78 2.41
CA ARG A 493 8.57 16.39 1.99
C ARG A 493 7.78 16.00 0.74
N LEU A 494 6.55 16.49 0.62
CA LEU A 494 5.70 16.23 -0.54
C LEU A 494 5.88 17.22 -1.68
N GLY A 495 6.80 18.19 -1.58
CA GLY A 495 7.07 19.15 -2.65
C GLY A 495 5.97 20.18 -2.89
N LEU A 496 5.21 20.53 -1.85
CA LEU A 496 4.16 21.55 -1.92
C LEU A 496 4.71 22.97 -1.60
N ASP A 497 5.94 23.07 -1.08
CA ASP A 497 6.65 24.34 -0.92
C ASP A 497 6.91 24.98 -2.31
N GLY A 498 6.52 26.25 -2.48
CA GLY A 498 6.79 27.01 -3.71
C GLY A 498 6.01 26.58 -4.94
N ILE A 499 4.96 25.77 -4.75
CA ILE A 499 4.09 25.28 -5.83
C ILE A 499 3.39 26.40 -6.61
N ASP A 500 3.19 27.54 -5.96
CA ASP A 500 2.61 28.78 -6.43
C ASP A 500 3.56 29.64 -7.28
N ILE A 501 4.88 29.40 -7.19
CA ILE A 501 5.91 30.18 -7.89
C ILE A 501 6.13 29.66 -9.32
N ILE A 502 5.71 28.41 -9.59
CA ILE A 502 5.91 27.76 -10.88
C ILE A 502 4.85 28.29 -11.87
N GLN A 503 5.26 29.18 -12.79
CA GLN A 503 4.37 29.86 -13.75
C GLN A 503 3.56 28.91 -14.67
N ASP A 504 4.06 27.69 -14.89
CA ASP A 504 3.39 26.65 -15.69
C ASP A 504 2.45 25.75 -14.88
N ASN A 505 2.22 26.04 -13.61
CA ASN A 505 1.45 25.18 -12.71
C ASN A 505 -0.04 25.57 -12.67
N CYS A 506 -0.91 24.57 -12.79
CA CYS A 506 -2.35 24.74 -12.62
C CYS A 506 -2.73 25.05 -11.16
N LEU A 507 -1.87 24.71 -10.18
CA LEU A 507 -2.04 24.99 -8.74
C LEU A 507 -1.42 26.33 -8.33
N GLY A 508 -1.66 27.40 -9.09
CA GLY A 508 -0.98 28.71 -8.99
C GLY A 508 -1.24 29.53 -7.71
N GLN A 509 -1.61 28.90 -6.60
CA GLN A 509 -1.81 29.53 -5.29
C GLN A 509 -1.24 28.65 -4.17
N PRO A 510 -0.86 29.24 -3.03
CA PRO A 510 -0.34 28.47 -1.90
C PRO A 510 -1.36 27.43 -1.41
N PRO A 511 -0.92 26.32 -0.79
CA PRO A 511 -1.84 25.33 -0.25
C PRO A 511 -2.81 25.92 0.79
N LEU A 512 -4.05 25.45 0.81
CA LEU A 512 -4.95 25.61 1.94
C LEU A 512 -4.47 24.69 3.08
N GLU A 513 -4.45 25.18 4.31
CA GLU A 513 -4.03 24.39 5.49
C GLU A 513 -5.12 24.44 6.54
N GLU A 514 -5.68 23.28 6.91
CA GLU A 514 -6.79 23.18 7.87
C GLU A 514 -6.48 22.13 8.94
N LEU A 515 -6.49 22.54 10.20
CA LEU A 515 -6.32 21.65 11.35
C LEU A 515 -7.65 21.52 12.09
N ILE A 516 -8.26 20.34 11.98
CA ILE A 516 -9.60 20.05 12.47
C ILE A 516 -9.49 19.09 13.65
N ALA A 517 -9.86 19.59 14.83
CA ALA A 517 -9.85 18.80 16.06
C ALA A 517 -10.84 17.63 15.97
N SER A 518 -10.51 16.55 16.69
CA SER A 518 -11.42 15.42 16.87
C SER A 518 -12.65 15.85 17.68
N PRO A 519 -13.85 15.32 17.39
CA PRO A 519 -15.07 15.63 18.13
C PRO A 519 -15.12 14.99 19.54
N PHE A 520 -14.19 14.08 19.86
CA PHE A 520 -14.20 13.33 21.11
C PHE A 520 -13.64 14.12 22.31
N ASP A 521 -14.19 13.89 23.50
CA ASP A 521 -13.72 14.48 24.76
C ASP A 521 -12.65 13.59 25.40
N TYR A 522 -11.42 13.69 24.90
CA TYR A 522 -10.30 12.89 25.40
C TYR A 522 -9.97 13.13 26.87
N ARG A 523 -10.31 14.29 27.44
CA ARG A 523 -10.11 14.54 28.87
C ARG A 523 -10.99 13.63 29.72
N ARG A 524 -12.20 13.33 29.26
CA ARG A 524 -13.15 12.44 29.95
C ARG A 524 -13.05 10.98 29.50
N GLN A 525 -12.64 10.74 28.26
CA GLN A 525 -12.64 9.39 27.67
C GLN A 525 -11.30 8.65 27.83
N VAL A 526 -10.19 9.38 28.01
CA VAL A 526 -8.85 8.78 28.02
C VAL A 526 -8.04 9.19 29.25
N LEU A 527 -7.53 8.17 29.94
CA LEU A 527 -6.45 8.31 30.91
C LEU A 527 -5.11 7.94 30.24
N LEU A 528 -4.20 8.91 30.15
CA LEU A 528 -2.82 8.72 29.73
C LEU A 528 -1.95 8.41 30.95
N CYS A 529 -1.40 7.20 31.00
CA CYS A 529 -0.51 6.73 32.06
C CYS A 529 0.94 6.68 31.57
N ILE A 530 1.84 7.34 32.29
CA ILE A 530 3.28 7.32 32.02
C ILE A 530 4.01 6.88 33.30
N PRO A 531 4.45 5.61 33.41
CA PRO A 531 5.19 5.13 34.56
C PRO A 531 6.58 5.78 34.65
N THR A 532 6.97 6.26 35.84
CA THR A 532 8.23 7.00 36.04
C THR A 532 9.43 6.13 36.40
N ASP A 533 9.20 4.90 36.85
CA ASP A 533 10.21 3.94 37.34
C ASP A 533 10.54 2.83 36.33
N ILE A 534 10.02 2.93 35.09
CA ILE A 534 10.52 2.11 33.97
C ILE A 534 11.73 2.83 33.36
N GLY A 535 12.89 2.17 33.39
CA GLY A 535 14.15 2.71 32.87
C GLY A 535 14.09 3.09 31.38
N GLU A 536 15.12 3.79 30.89
CA GLU A 536 15.22 4.10 29.46
C GLU A 536 15.46 2.81 28.64
N PRO A 537 14.81 2.66 27.46
CA PRO A 537 14.94 1.49 26.56
C PRO A 537 16.35 1.00 26.18
N LYS A 538 17.40 1.81 26.41
CA LYS A 538 18.80 1.52 26.06
C LYS A 538 19.57 0.80 27.18
N TYR A 539 19.04 0.72 28.41
CA TYR A 539 19.80 0.27 29.58
C TYR A 539 19.14 -0.93 30.29
N GLY A 540 19.96 -1.86 30.79
CA GLY A 540 19.62 -2.80 31.87
C GLY A 540 18.43 -3.74 31.67
N GLN A 541 17.61 -3.88 32.72
CA GLN A 541 16.47 -4.80 32.90
C GLN A 541 15.16 -4.30 32.26
N TYR A 542 15.23 -3.37 31.31
CA TYR A 542 14.04 -2.76 30.69
C TYR A 542 13.03 -3.79 30.16
N GLY A 543 13.50 -4.87 29.53
CA GLY A 543 12.63 -5.93 28.99
C GLY A 543 11.83 -6.64 30.07
N SER A 544 12.48 -7.02 31.19
CA SER A 544 11.82 -7.70 32.31
C SER A 544 10.89 -6.76 33.09
N ASP A 545 11.32 -5.52 33.36
CA ASP A 545 10.48 -4.52 34.06
C ASP A 545 9.23 -4.18 33.26
N LEU A 546 9.38 -4.06 31.93
CA LEU A 546 8.27 -3.86 31.01
C LEU A 546 7.35 -5.08 30.99
N ALA A 547 7.90 -6.29 30.91
CA ALA A 547 7.09 -7.51 30.84
C ALA A 547 6.22 -7.70 32.09
N GLU A 548 6.80 -7.46 33.27
CA GLU A 548 6.08 -7.48 34.54
C GLU A 548 4.93 -6.46 34.57
N TYR A 549 5.24 -5.21 34.24
CA TYR A 549 4.24 -4.14 34.26
C TYR A 549 3.15 -4.33 33.21
N VAL A 550 3.51 -4.74 31.99
CA VAL A 550 2.54 -5.04 30.93
C VAL A 550 1.62 -6.16 31.38
N LYS A 551 2.14 -7.27 31.93
CA LYS A 551 1.32 -8.35 32.49
C LYS A 551 0.31 -7.81 33.51
N ASP A 552 0.73 -6.98 34.46
CA ASP A 552 -0.16 -6.42 35.49
C ASP A 552 -1.25 -5.54 34.89
N VAL A 553 -0.92 -4.67 33.92
CA VAL A 553 -1.90 -3.84 33.20
C VAL A 553 -2.89 -4.69 32.41
N LEU A 554 -2.42 -5.74 31.74
CA LEU A 554 -3.26 -6.65 30.94
C LEU A 554 -4.26 -7.43 31.82
N LEU A 555 -3.84 -7.83 33.03
CA LEU A 555 -4.72 -8.45 34.01
C LEU A 555 -5.75 -7.45 34.56
N ALA A 556 -5.31 -6.24 34.92
CA ALA A 556 -6.18 -5.18 35.41
C ALA A 556 -7.26 -4.75 34.38
N THR A 557 -6.91 -4.81 33.09
CA THR A 557 -7.81 -4.51 31.98
C THR A 557 -8.66 -5.72 31.55
N SER A 558 -8.46 -6.90 32.17
CA SER A 558 -9.09 -8.17 31.79
C SER A 558 -8.95 -8.50 30.30
N GLY A 559 -7.78 -8.19 29.73
CA GLY A 559 -7.57 -8.17 28.29
C GLY A 559 -8.02 -6.84 27.68
N ARG A 560 -8.73 -6.88 26.54
CA ARG A 560 -9.17 -5.70 25.78
C ARG A 560 -8.03 -4.72 25.49
N ALA A 561 -6.85 -5.28 25.23
CA ALA A 561 -5.64 -4.51 25.18
C ALA A 561 -4.88 -4.75 23.89
N PHE A 562 -4.28 -3.67 23.39
CA PHE A 562 -3.42 -3.71 22.22
C PHE A 562 -2.03 -3.20 22.59
N VAL A 563 -1.04 -4.10 22.53
CA VAL A 563 0.34 -3.83 22.92
C VAL A 563 1.18 -3.63 21.67
N LEU A 564 1.70 -2.41 21.50
CA LEU A 564 2.42 -1.95 20.32
C LEU A 564 3.92 -1.86 20.58
N PHE A 565 4.68 -2.66 19.82
CA PHE A 565 6.12 -2.78 19.92
C PHE A 565 6.82 -2.14 18.72
N THR A 566 8.07 -1.71 18.94
CA THR A 566 8.98 -1.25 17.88
C THR A 566 9.93 -2.35 17.39
N SER A 567 10.00 -3.51 18.07
CA SER A 567 10.83 -4.64 17.64
C SER A 567 10.19 -6.00 17.94
N TYR A 568 10.43 -6.98 17.06
CA TYR A 568 9.96 -8.36 17.25
C TYR A 568 10.63 -9.05 18.44
N ARG A 569 11.88 -8.70 18.76
CA ARG A 569 12.60 -9.27 19.91
C ARG A 569 11.85 -8.98 21.21
N LEU A 570 11.55 -7.70 21.46
CA LEU A 570 10.84 -7.28 22.67
C LEU A 570 9.41 -7.83 22.70
N LEU A 571 8.75 -7.86 21.55
CA LEU A 571 7.43 -8.46 21.42
C LEU A 571 7.42 -9.92 21.89
N ARG A 572 8.37 -10.73 21.40
CA ARG A 572 8.46 -12.15 21.78
C ARG A 572 8.78 -12.33 23.26
N GLU A 573 9.70 -11.54 23.80
CA GLU A 573 10.10 -11.56 25.21
C GLU A 573 8.90 -11.27 26.13
N VAL A 574 8.19 -10.17 25.89
CA VAL A 574 7.01 -9.78 26.69
C VAL A 574 5.85 -10.76 26.48
N TYR A 575 5.61 -11.21 25.24
CA TYR A 575 4.57 -12.20 24.94
C TYR A 575 4.80 -13.52 25.70
N GLN A 576 6.02 -14.04 25.68
CA GLN A 576 6.36 -15.28 26.39
C GLN A 576 6.15 -15.16 27.89
N TYR A 577 6.53 -14.02 28.48
CA TYR A 577 6.31 -13.74 29.90
C TYR A 577 4.82 -13.64 30.27
N CYS A 578 3.99 -13.06 29.39
CA CYS A 578 2.57 -12.84 29.68
C CYS A 578 1.68 -14.06 29.37
N CYS A 579 2.11 -14.98 28.50
CA CYS A 579 1.22 -15.99 27.90
C CYS A 579 0.55 -16.90 28.95
N GLU A 580 1.31 -17.42 29.91
CA GLU A 580 0.79 -18.31 30.96
C GLU A 580 -0.12 -17.57 31.96
N PRO A 581 0.30 -16.44 32.57
CA PRO A 581 -0.58 -15.66 33.46
C PRO A 581 -1.90 -15.21 32.80
N LEU A 582 -1.86 -14.85 31.51
CA LEU A 582 -3.07 -14.47 30.78
C LEU A 582 -3.99 -15.68 30.54
N ALA A 583 -3.42 -16.83 30.20
CA ALA A 583 -4.21 -18.06 30.01
C ALA A 583 -4.88 -18.51 31.31
N GLU A 584 -4.18 -18.43 32.45
CA GLU A 584 -4.75 -18.71 33.78
C GLU A 584 -5.92 -17.77 34.11
N ALA A 585 -5.83 -16.50 33.70
CA ALA A 585 -6.91 -15.52 33.83
C ALA A 585 -8.01 -15.66 32.75
N GLY A 586 -7.93 -16.65 31.86
CA GLY A 586 -8.89 -16.83 30.76
C GLY A 586 -8.86 -15.68 29.75
N ILE A 587 -7.67 -15.12 29.49
CA ILE A 587 -7.43 -14.06 28.52
C ILE A 587 -6.61 -14.63 27.36
N ARG A 588 -7.12 -14.50 26.13
CA ARG A 588 -6.46 -15.03 24.94
C ARG A 588 -5.35 -14.10 24.46
N ALA A 589 -4.10 -14.58 24.46
CA ALA A 589 -2.97 -13.85 23.90
C ALA A 589 -2.84 -14.10 22.38
N LEU A 590 -3.01 -13.06 21.58
CA LEU A 590 -2.87 -13.06 20.12
C LEU A 590 -1.56 -12.37 19.74
N CYS A 591 -0.69 -13.06 19.00
CA CYS A 591 0.67 -12.57 18.75
C CYS A 591 0.99 -12.50 17.26
N GLN A 592 1.46 -11.35 16.80
CA GLN A 592 1.90 -11.17 15.43
C GLN A 592 3.03 -12.17 15.08
N GLY A 593 2.90 -12.81 13.91
CA GLY A 593 3.85 -13.79 13.40
C GLY A 593 3.47 -15.25 13.67
N THR A 594 2.40 -15.49 14.44
CA THR A 594 1.83 -16.82 14.69
C THR A 594 0.85 -17.26 13.61
N THR A 595 -0.02 -16.36 13.14
CA THR A 595 -0.98 -16.58 12.04
C THR A 595 -1.11 -15.33 11.17
N ALA A 596 -1.95 -15.41 10.12
CA ALA A 596 -2.23 -14.30 9.22
C ALA A 596 -2.79 -13.08 9.97
N ARG A 597 -2.36 -11.88 9.57
CA ARG A 597 -2.77 -10.61 10.18
C ARG A 597 -4.29 -10.41 10.19
N SER A 598 -4.97 -10.77 9.11
CA SER A 598 -6.43 -10.67 8.99
C SER A 598 -7.16 -11.50 10.06
N LEU A 599 -6.73 -12.75 10.25
CA LEU A 599 -7.31 -13.65 11.25
C LEU A 599 -7.04 -13.18 12.68
N LEU A 600 -5.85 -12.64 12.97
CA LEU A 600 -5.55 -12.05 14.28
C LEU A 600 -6.51 -10.90 14.61
N LEU A 601 -6.76 -10.01 13.65
CA LEU A 601 -7.67 -8.88 13.82
C LEU A 601 -9.13 -9.33 13.94
N GLU A 602 -9.54 -10.33 13.18
CA GLU A 602 -10.89 -10.88 13.27
C GLU A 602 -11.14 -11.49 14.65
N HIS A 603 -10.21 -12.32 15.16
CA HIS A 603 -10.30 -12.87 16.50
C HIS A 603 -10.33 -11.78 17.57
N PHE A 604 -9.44 -10.80 17.48
CA PHE A 604 -9.37 -9.70 18.45
C PHE A 604 -10.66 -8.87 18.48
N ARG A 605 -11.30 -8.63 17.34
CA ARG A 605 -12.58 -7.89 17.26
C ARG A 605 -13.74 -8.62 17.90
N LYS A 606 -13.77 -9.95 17.86
CA LYS A 606 -14.88 -10.76 18.35
C LYS A 606 -14.73 -11.14 19.83
N ASP A 607 -13.51 -11.10 20.37
CA ASP A 607 -13.17 -11.60 21.69
C ASP A 607 -12.79 -10.46 22.66
N THR A 608 -13.71 -10.09 23.55
CA THR A 608 -13.51 -9.06 24.57
C THR A 608 -12.63 -9.51 25.74
N ARG A 609 -12.14 -10.75 25.74
CA ARG A 609 -11.12 -11.25 26.67
C ARG A 609 -9.86 -11.65 25.93
N SER A 610 -9.42 -10.82 24.99
CA SER A 610 -8.19 -11.04 24.25
C SER A 610 -7.21 -9.86 24.34
N VAL A 611 -5.95 -10.15 24.06
CA VAL A 611 -4.86 -9.16 23.96
C VAL A 611 -4.15 -9.38 22.64
N LEU A 612 -3.88 -8.30 21.91
CA LEU A 612 -3.11 -8.35 20.68
C LEU A 612 -1.71 -7.75 20.89
N PHE A 613 -0.68 -8.53 20.56
CA PHE A 613 0.73 -8.11 20.58
C PHE A 613 1.17 -7.87 19.13
N GLY A 614 1.50 -6.63 18.78
CA GLY A 614 1.81 -6.22 17.40
C GLY A 614 3.01 -5.28 17.26
N THR A 615 3.71 -5.35 16.12
CA THR A 615 4.78 -4.41 15.74
C THR A 615 4.26 -3.32 14.79
N SER A 616 5.14 -2.52 14.17
CA SER A 616 4.84 -1.41 13.24
C SER A 616 3.64 -1.64 12.30
N SER A 617 3.54 -2.81 11.66
CA SER A 617 2.42 -3.16 10.76
C SER A 617 1.01 -3.17 11.40
N PHE A 618 0.92 -3.12 12.72
CA PHE A 618 -0.31 -3.09 13.51
C PHE A 618 -0.61 -1.69 14.06
N TRP A 619 0.29 -0.71 13.89
CA TRP A 619 0.05 0.69 14.26
C TRP A 619 -0.98 1.37 13.35
N GLU A 620 -1.21 0.80 12.16
CA GLU A 620 -2.05 1.34 11.10
C GLU A 620 -3.08 0.32 10.59
N GLY A 621 -4.21 0.81 10.09
CA GLY A 621 -5.25 -0.04 9.46
C GLY A 621 -5.98 -1.00 10.41
N VAL A 622 -5.82 -0.86 11.72
CA VAL A 622 -6.57 -1.61 12.74
C VAL A 622 -7.74 -0.77 13.23
N ASP A 623 -8.94 -1.28 13.02
CA ASP A 623 -10.17 -0.71 13.55
C ASP A 623 -10.89 -1.74 14.41
N VAL A 624 -11.00 -1.46 15.71
CA VAL A 624 -11.60 -2.33 16.73
C VAL A 624 -12.55 -1.45 17.53
N PRO A 625 -13.79 -1.25 17.05
CA PRO A 625 -14.76 -0.41 17.74
C PRO A 625 -15.34 -1.10 18.97
N GLY A 626 -15.63 -0.33 20.01
CA GLY A 626 -16.38 -0.77 21.19
C GLY A 626 -15.53 -1.48 22.25
N GLU A 627 -16.19 -2.31 23.06
CA GLU A 627 -15.61 -2.89 24.28
C GLU A 627 -14.43 -3.84 24.07
N ALA A 628 -14.15 -4.26 22.83
CA ALA A 628 -13.01 -5.14 22.56
C ALA A 628 -11.64 -4.47 22.76
N LEU A 629 -11.58 -3.13 22.79
CA LEU A 629 -10.35 -2.38 23.03
C LEU A 629 -10.56 -1.23 24.03
N SER A 630 -10.09 -1.42 25.24
CA SER A 630 -10.11 -0.39 26.32
C SER A 630 -8.71 0.03 26.78
N CYS A 631 -7.66 -0.62 26.28
CA CYS A 631 -6.28 -0.29 26.62
C CYS A 631 -5.35 -0.34 25.42
N VAL A 632 -4.56 0.72 25.22
CA VAL A 632 -3.44 0.72 24.26
C VAL A 632 -2.15 0.92 25.02
N ILE A 633 -1.19 0.01 24.85
CA ILE A 633 0.13 0.10 25.48
C ILE A 633 1.18 0.36 24.41
N LEU A 634 1.81 1.53 24.47
CA LEU A 634 2.96 1.89 23.65
C LEU A 634 4.23 1.57 24.41
N THR A 635 4.91 0.49 24.03
CA THR A 635 6.09 0.06 24.79
C THR A 635 7.23 1.05 24.64
N LYS A 636 7.43 1.61 23.44
CA LYS A 636 8.52 2.55 23.14
C LYS A 636 8.04 3.63 22.17
N LEU A 637 8.67 4.79 22.21
CA LEU A 637 8.48 5.83 21.18
C LEU A 637 8.85 5.26 19.79
N PRO A 638 7.97 5.40 18.77
CA PRO A 638 8.07 4.69 17.49
C PRO A 638 9.03 5.36 16.49
N PHE A 639 10.29 5.57 16.90
CA PHE A 639 11.33 6.04 16.00
C PHE A 639 11.59 5.02 14.88
N GLN A 640 11.83 5.53 13.68
CA GLN A 640 12.31 4.72 12.56
C GLN A 640 13.68 4.10 12.89
N VAL A 641 13.99 2.97 12.26
CA VAL A 641 15.32 2.35 12.37
C VAL A 641 16.29 3.22 11.56
N PRO A 642 17.28 3.88 12.21
CA PRO A 642 18.18 4.80 11.51
C PRO A 642 18.98 4.11 10.40
N ASP A 643 19.34 2.83 10.62
CA ASP A 643 20.15 2.04 9.70
C ASP A 643 19.36 1.52 8.50
N HIS A 644 18.03 1.74 8.45
CA HIS A 644 17.27 1.42 7.25
C HIS A 644 17.79 2.28 6.09
N PRO A 645 18.16 1.70 4.93
CA PRO A 645 18.90 2.41 3.88
C PRO A 645 18.29 3.75 3.45
N VAL A 646 16.98 3.78 3.16
CA VAL A 646 16.26 5.01 2.78
C VAL A 646 16.32 6.07 3.90
N VAL A 647 16.18 5.64 5.15
CA VAL A 647 16.23 6.52 6.33
C VAL A 647 17.63 7.07 6.52
N ALA A 648 18.65 6.22 6.49
CA ALA A 648 20.06 6.59 6.60
C ALA A 648 20.46 7.62 5.54
N SER A 649 20.05 7.40 4.28
CA SER A 649 20.33 8.35 3.19
C SER A 649 19.63 9.69 3.37
N ARG A 650 18.37 9.70 3.85
CA ARG A 650 17.63 10.94 4.18
C ARG A 650 18.29 11.70 5.34
N ILE A 651 18.72 10.98 6.39
CA ILE A 651 19.45 11.54 7.53
C ILE A 651 20.73 12.22 7.04
N ARG A 652 21.55 11.50 6.27
CA ARG A 652 22.82 12.01 5.75
C ARG A 652 22.64 13.22 4.85
N ARG A 653 21.65 13.21 3.96
CA ARG A 653 21.36 14.36 3.08
C ARG A 653 21.06 15.62 3.88
N LEU A 654 20.33 15.50 5.00
CA LEU A 654 20.08 16.62 5.90
C LEU A 654 21.37 17.08 6.59
N GLU A 655 22.20 16.16 7.08
CA GLU A 655 23.50 16.48 7.70
C GLU A 655 24.45 17.19 6.74
N GLU A 656 24.52 16.76 5.47
CA GLU A 656 25.31 17.39 4.41
C GLU A 656 24.88 18.84 4.13
N THR A 657 23.61 19.17 4.38
CA THR A 657 23.08 20.54 4.29
C THR A 657 23.18 21.32 5.61
N GLY A 658 23.86 20.79 6.62
CA GLY A 658 24.02 21.41 7.94
C GLY A 658 22.76 21.40 8.82
N ARG A 659 21.77 20.57 8.45
CA ARG A 659 20.48 20.45 9.14
C ARG A 659 20.49 19.32 10.15
N ASN A 660 19.60 19.37 11.15
CA ASN A 660 19.54 18.35 12.18
C ASN A 660 18.49 17.27 11.81
N PRO A 661 18.91 16.09 11.32
CA PRO A 661 17.97 15.05 10.88
C PRO A 661 17.13 14.47 12.02
N PHE A 662 17.65 14.48 13.24
CA PHE A 662 16.91 13.98 14.39
C PHE A 662 15.68 14.85 14.66
N VAL A 663 15.86 16.17 14.67
CA VAL A 663 14.78 17.14 14.91
C VAL A 663 13.88 17.31 13.69
N GLU A 664 14.45 17.34 12.49
CA GLU A 664 13.70 17.70 11.26
C GLU A 664 13.10 16.50 10.52
N TYR A 665 13.49 15.27 10.86
CA TYR A 665 12.96 14.07 10.20
C TYR A 665 12.54 12.99 11.21
N MET A 666 13.44 12.55 12.11
CA MET A 666 13.16 11.40 12.99
C MET A 666 12.05 11.66 14.00
N VAL A 667 12.09 12.81 14.69
CA VAL A 667 11.04 13.22 15.65
C VAL A 667 9.70 13.39 14.94
N PRO A 668 9.59 14.14 13.83
CA PRO A 668 8.37 14.24 13.05
C PRO A 668 7.70 12.91 12.68
N GLN A 669 8.48 11.98 12.11
CA GLN A 669 7.99 10.67 11.71
C GLN A 669 7.52 9.83 12.91
N ALA A 670 8.24 9.91 14.03
CA ALA A 670 7.86 9.22 15.26
C ALA A 670 6.57 9.81 15.87
N VAL A 671 6.37 11.13 15.81
CA VAL A 671 5.16 11.80 16.30
C VAL A 671 3.94 11.38 15.48
N ILE A 672 4.05 11.34 14.15
CA ILE A 672 2.96 10.85 13.27
C ILE A 672 2.55 9.44 13.66
N ARG A 673 3.51 8.51 13.80
CA ARG A 673 3.25 7.13 14.22
C ARG A 673 2.67 7.04 15.62
N PHE A 674 3.15 7.87 16.55
CA PHE A 674 2.61 7.94 17.90
C PHE A 674 1.14 8.34 17.90
N LYS A 675 0.76 9.38 17.14
CA LYS A 675 -0.65 9.79 16.98
C LYS A 675 -1.51 8.67 16.38
N GLN A 676 -0.99 7.91 15.41
CA GLN A 676 -1.73 6.78 14.82
C GLN A 676 -1.97 5.64 15.82
N GLY A 677 -0.98 5.32 16.66
CA GLY A 677 -1.13 4.34 17.75
C GLY A 677 -2.14 4.82 18.80
N PHE A 678 -2.04 6.11 19.17
CA PHE A 678 -2.97 6.77 20.10
C PHE A 678 -4.42 6.76 19.59
N GLY A 679 -4.63 7.09 18.31
CA GLY A 679 -5.95 7.14 17.67
C GLY A 679 -6.64 5.79 17.47
N ARG A 680 -6.09 4.69 18.00
CA ARG A 680 -6.73 3.36 18.01
C ARG A 680 -7.75 3.20 19.11
N LEU A 681 -7.57 3.90 20.24
CA LEU A 681 -8.37 3.68 21.44
C LEU A 681 -9.81 4.20 21.29
N ILE A 682 -9.99 5.41 20.76
CA ILE A 682 -11.30 6.08 20.73
C ILE A 682 -11.85 6.15 19.30
N ARG A 683 -13.01 5.55 19.08
CA ARG A 683 -13.75 5.53 17.80
C ARG A 683 -15.18 6.09 17.92
N ARG A 684 -15.76 6.09 19.12
CA ARG A 684 -17.10 6.57 19.45
C ARG A 684 -17.06 7.50 20.66
N THR A 685 -18.10 8.32 20.81
CA THR A 685 -18.29 9.23 21.96
C THR A 685 -18.50 8.48 23.28
N SER A 686 -18.99 7.23 23.22
CA SER A 686 -19.15 6.33 24.37
C SER A 686 -17.89 5.59 24.77
N ASP A 687 -16.85 5.58 23.92
CA ASP A 687 -15.65 4.79 24.20
C ASP A 687 -14.90 5.41 25.38
N HIS A 688 -14.32 4.57 26.22
CA HIS A 688 -13.56 4.98 27.39
C HIS A 688 -12.41 4.00 27.61
N GLY A 689 -11.23 4.51 27.93
CA GLY A 689 -10.08 3.65 28.10
C GLY A 689 -8.80 4.32 28.56
N VAL A 690 -7.72 3.56 28.47
CA VAL A 690 -6.41 3.94 28.98
C VAL A 690 -5.35 3.81 27.90
N ILE A 691 -4.46 4.80 27.81
CA ILE A 691 -3.23 4.72 27.02
C ILE A 691 -2.04 4.67 27.98
N VAL A 692 -1.21 3.66 27.85
CA VAL A 692 -0.01 3.50 28.69
C VAL A 692 1.23 3.68 27.81
N VAL A 693 2.12 4.60 28.18
CA VAL A 693 3.37 4.83 27.44
C VAL A 693 4.57 4.50 28.31
N CYS A 694 5.20 3.35 28.04
CA CYS A 694 6.30 2.80 28.84
C CYS A 694 7.67 3.30 28.38
N ASP A 695 7.81 4.60 28.16
CA ASP A 695 9.05 5.22 27.66
C ASP A 695 9.35 6.53 28.39
N SER A 696 10.32 6.49 29.32
CA SER A 696 10.72 7.64 30.13
C SER A 696 11.30 8.81 29.33
N ARG A 697 11.70 8.60 28.07
CA ARG A 697 12.18 9.67 27.18
C ARG A 697 11.08 10.69 26.85
N LEU A 698 9.81 10.31 26.99
CA LEU A 698 8.68 11.21 26.83
C LEU A 698 8.70 12.35 27.87
N LEU A 699 9.27 12.10 29.05
CA LEU A 699 9.40 13.08 30.13
C LEU A 699 10.82 13.66 30.22
N GLY A 700 11.83 12.82 29.97
CA GLY A 700 13.23 13.17 30.22
C GLY A 700 13.97 13.87 29.07
N LYS A 701 13.39 13.94 27.86
CA LYS A 701 14.05 14.56 26.69
C LYS A 701 13.23 15.74 26.17
N SER A 702 13.90 16.76 25.64
CA SER A 702 13.26 17.99 25.12
C SER A 702 12.23 17.73 24.02
N TYR A 703 12.44 16.71 23.17
CA TYR A 703 11.49 16.34 22.13
C TYR A 703 10.22 15.66 22.66
N GLY A 704 10.21 15.20 23.92
CA GLY A 704 9.04 14.55 24.54
C GLY A 704 7.82 15.47 24.58
N GLU A 705 8.05 16.77 24.80
CA GLU A 705 6.98 17.78 24.75
C GLU A 705 6.29 17.83 23.37
N THR A 706 7.04 17.64 22.28
CA THR A 706 6.47 17.62 20.92
C THR A 706 5.46 16.47 20.76
N PHE A 707 5.71 15.31 21.37
CA PHE A 707 4.76 14.18 21.35
C PHE A 707 3.48 14.53 22.12
N LEU A 708 3.62 15.07 23.33
CA LEU A 708 2.48 15.42 24.19
C LEU A 708 1.63 16.54 23.59
N ARG A 709 2.24 17.56 22.99
CA ARG A 709 1.51 18.67 22.32
C ARG A 709 0.83 18.26 21.02
N SER A 710 1.24 17.13 20.44
CA SER A 710 0.71 16.63 19.16
C SER A 710 -0.47 15.67 19.31
N ILE A 711 -0.81 15.25 20.54
CA ILE A 711 -2.03 14.48 20.85
C ILE A 711 -3.11 15.37 21.45
N PRO A 712 -4.39 14.95 21.42
CA PRO A 712 -5.45 15.62 22.15
C PRO A 712 -5.16 15.70 23.66
N GLU A 713 -5.69 16.72 24.32
CA GLU A 713 -5.55 16.86 25.76
C GLU A 713 -6.32 15.76 26.51
N CYS A 714 -5.63 15.04 27.40
CA CYS A 714 -6.17 13.91 28.14
C CYS A 714 -5.99 14.09 29.64
N SER A 715 -6.80 13.37 30.42
CA SER A 715 -6.48 13.11 31.82
C SER A 715 -5.15 12.36 31.88
N THR A 716 -4.16 12.83 32.65
CA THR A 716 -2.79 12.30 32.62
C THR A 716 -2.28 11.96 34.03
N THR A 717 -1.73 10.76 34.19
CA THR A 717 -1.07 10.29 35.42
C THR A 717 0.39 9.96 35.14
N ILE A 718 1.29 10.70 35.80
CA ILE A 718 2.74 10.51 35.76
C ILE A 718 3.20 10.10 37.15
N ARG A 719 3.32 8.79 37.41
CA ARG A 719 3.60 8.20 38.73
C ARG A 719 4.38 6.88 38.58
N PRO A 720 4.90 6.27 39.65
CA PRO A 720 5.46 4.92 39.58
C PRO A 720 4.47 3.85 39.11
N ARG A 721 4.97 2.69 38.65
CA ARG A 721 4.20 1.54 38.10
C ARG A 721 3.01 1.15 38.98
N ARG A 722 3.20 1.05 40.30
CA ARG A 722 2.14 0.64 41.23
C ARG A 722 0.99 1.64 41.32
N GLU A 723 1.32 2.94 41.33
CA GLU A 723 0.34 4.03 41.42
C GLU A 723 -0.39 4.24 40.09
N THR A 724 0.33 4.15 38.96
CA THR A 724 -0.30 4.16 37.63
C THR A 724 -1.26 2.99 37.47
N LEU A 725 -0.88 1.77 37.87
CA LEU A 725 -1.78 0.62 37.84
C LEU A 725 -3.05 0.84 38.69
N SER A 726 -2.90 1.43 39.88
CA SER A 726 -4.04 1.77 40.73
C SER A 726 -4.97 2.78 40.04
N SER A 727 -4.41 3.78 39.37
CA SER A 727 -5.17 4.78 38.60
C SER A 727 -5.90 4.16 37.41
N ILE A 728 -5.30 3.17 36.74
CA ILE A 728 -5.91 2.42 35.63
C ILE A 728 -7.15 1.66 36.11
N VAL A 729 -7.02 0.92 37.21
CA VAL A 729 -8.15 0.20 37.80
C VAL A 729 -9.25 1.17 38.21
N GLN A 730 -8.88 2.27 38.87
CA GLN A 730 -9.82 3.29 39.30
C GLN A 730 -10.62 3.88 38.12
N TRP A 731 -9.91 4.27 37.06
CA TRP A 731 -10.49 4.85 35.87
C TRP A 731 -11.46 3.89 35.17
N LEU A 732 -11.06 2.63 34.97
CA LEU A 732 -11.87 1.66 34.23
C LEU A 732 -13.07 1.14 35.03
N THR A 733 -13.01 1.15 36.35
CA THR A 733 -14.09 0.66 37.23
C THR A 733 -14.99 1.77 37.77
N GLY A 734 -14.57 3.04 37.69
CA GLY A 734 -15.29 4.19 38.22
C GLY A 734 -15.35 4.24 39.76
N SER A 735 -14.42 3.57 40.45
CA SER A 735 -14.39 3.43 41.92
C SER A 735 -13.45 4.37 42.65
#